data_AF-A0A2V7CWJ4-F1
#
_entry.id   AF-A0A2V7CWJ4-F1
#
_cell.length_a   1.000
_cell.length_b   1.000
_cell.length_c   1.000
_cell.angle_alpha   90.00
_cell.angle_beta   90.00
_cell.angle_gamma   90.00
#
_symmetry.space_group_name_H-M   'P 1'
#
loop_
_entity.id
_entity.type
_entity.pdbx_description
1 polymer ?
#
loop_
_entity_poly.entity_id
_entity_poly.type
_entity_poly.pdbx_seq_one_letter_code
_entity_poly.pdbx_strand_id
1 'polypeptide(L)'
;MTPLARPASQSPRLVALDGGGLTTHTRAARRHAAVLRLGDLLVGEGLATHAQIQKALRLQSQSKTYMLLGHILVNQKVITRSQLLSVLDRHRRRSKLGELLVKSKAITSSQLEMALTEQRRSKQTLGEVVVRLKLVTEEQMRRALCQQLHINFFDLDSIVLDRSLRGLINPRFARKRLVVPIARVGQTLVVAMDDPTRLAVIDDLKTSTGLEIEVITSTTASIRRGLDQMYPSVVTPAAAEPAITAVPYPVPSIVGEPHVLSFEEIDRLAGEKLTYVDVHHASEGTASMVRRLLKLAVESGASDIHLEAVEHGIQTRFRIDGVLRELDLDDLDELMKQNRGKLLSRLKILSKLDIAERRRPQDGSFRARLARDGQTATVDFRVSIIPGYYGESAVIRILDPRGLPQSVEGIGLRAPVALRLRQLLRSSTGIVLVTGPTGSGKSTSLFGALKSVYQPGIKILTAENPIEYVCDTFRQHEVDERLGNTFATFLRSFLRHDPDVIMIGEIRDGETANLAFRAAQTGHLVLSTLHTNDAISAVPRLLDLGVDANLIASSLLGVLSQRLAREVCTQCREPYAPPRELLEETLGTSCLDFEWFRGAGCAACNYAGYRGRMVLSELWTPNDADIVLINKGAPFEEVRESARKTTLSMADDVAEKLALGRTNLEELIRALPHSTLRQLQLGTA
;
A
#
# COMPACT_ATOMS: atom_id res chain seq x y z
N MET A 1 -30.86 38.45 39.41
CA MET A 1 -29.47 38.48 39.92
C MET A 1 -28.55 37.88 38.86
N THR A 2 -27.26 38.20 38.89
CA THR A 2 -26.41 38.38 37.71
C THR A 2 -25.74 37.10 37.17
N PRO A 3 -25.65 36.88 35.85
CA PRO A 3 -24.82 35.84 35.24
C PRO A 3 -23.38 36.33 34.98
N LEU A 4 -22.40 35.43 35.05
CA LEU A 4 -20.99 35.72 34.76
C LEU A 4 -20.69 35.63 33.25
N ALA A 5 -19.94 36.59 32.73
CA ALA A 5 -19.66 36.76 31.30
C ALA A 5 -18.19 36.44 30.91
N ARG A 6 -17.99 36.12 29.62
CA ARG A 6 -16.67 35.90 29.00
C ARG A 6 -15.83 37.20 28.96
N PRO A 7 -14.49 37.12 29.03
CA PRO A 7 -13.62 38.17 28.53
C PRO A 7 -13.21 37.91 27.07
N ALA A 8 -13.30 38.94 26.23
CA ALA A 8 -12.55 39.05 24.99
C ALA A 8 -11.40 40.04 25.22
N SER A 9 -10.24 39.83 24.59
CA SER A 9 -9.12 40.76 24.64
C SER A 9 -8.68 41.17 23.23
N GLN A 10 -8.84 42.46 22.93
CA GLN A 10 -8.26 43.11 21.75
C GLN A 10 -6.93 43.80 22.13
N SER A 11 -6.13 44.04 21.10
CA SER A 11 -4.82 44.71 21.08
C SER A 11 -4.70 46.03 21.86
N PRO A 12 -3.51 46.37 22.39
CA PRO A 12 -3.09 47.76 22.61
C PRO A 12 -2.32 48.33 21.41
N ARG A 13 -2.56 49.61 21.10
CA ARG A 13 -1.76 50.43 20.17
C ARG A 13 -0.60 51.11 20.90
N LEU A 14 0.34 51.63 20.09
CA LEU A 14 1.49 52.45 20.47
C LEU A 14 1.18 53.58 21.48
N VAL A 15 2.14 53.82 22.36
CA VAL A 15 2.37 55.11 23.02
C VAL A 15 3.78 55.56 22.67
N ALA A 16 3.95 56.84 22.36
CA ALA A 16 5.23 57.53 22.27
C ALA A 16 5.12 58.83 23.06
N LEU A 17 6.22 59.28 23.67
CA LEU A 17 6.54 60.66 24.03
C LEU A 17 7.99 60.66 24.58
N ASP A 18 8.83 61.49 23.96
CA ASP A 18 9.73 62.51 24.51
C ASP A 18 10.50 62.26 25.85
N GLY A 19 11.72 62.76 26.05
CA GLY A 19 12.56 63.64 25.23
C GLY A 19 13.47 64.51 26.11
N GLY A 20 14.59 65.02 25.56
CA GLY A 20 15.40 66.07 26.20
C GLY A 20 16.84 65.69 26.59
N GLY A 21 17.82 66.39 26.00
CA GLY A 21 19.25 66.21 26.29
C GLY A 21 20.22 66.76 25.23
N LEU A 22 20.09 68.02 24.84
CA LEU A 22 21.15 68.73 24.09
C LEU A 22 22.36 68.91 25.03
N THR A 23 23.64 68.80 24.63
CA THR A 23 24.48 69.77 23.86
C THR A 23 25.88 69.13 23.63
N THR A 24 26.75 69.43 22.66
CA THR A 24 26.80 70.40 21.53
C THR A 24 27.88 69.97 20.49
N HIS A 25 28.06 70.77 19.43
CA HIS A 25 29.29 70.90 18.60
C HIS A 25 29.95 69.67 17.95
N THR A 26 29.40 69.32 16.77
CA THR A 26 30.10 69.29 15.46
C THR A 26 31.52 68.71 15.30
N ARG A 27 31.65 67.91 14.23
CA ARG A 27 32.83 67.66 13.36
C ARG A 27 33.91 66.65 13.76
N ALA A 28 34.00 66.15 15.00
CA ALA A 28 35.02 65.13 15.35
C ALA A 28 34.61 63.67 15.05
N ALA A 29 33.39 63.25 15.39
CA ALA A 29 32.96 61.84 15.36
C ALA A 29 32.65 61.24 13.96
N ARG A 30 32.98 61.94 12.86
CA ARG A 30 32.82 61.45 11.47
C ARG A 30 34.10 60.89 10.85
N ARG A 31 35.16 60.71 11.63
CA ARG A 31 36.36 59.94 11.28
C ARG A 31 36.64 58.93 12.39
N HIS A 32 37.01 57.71 12.02
CA HIS A 32 37.09 56.53 12.89
C HIS A 32 35.75 55.86 13.28
N ALA A 33 34.86 55.70 12.30
CA ALA A 33 34.26 54.38 12.13
C ALA A 33 35.36 53.40 11.69
N ALA A 34 36.26 53.05 12.62
CA ALA A 34 37.22 51.96 12.42
C ALA A 34 36.42 50.70 12.04
N VAL A 35 37.00 49.84 11.21
CA VAL A 35 36.28 48.69 10.63
C VAL A 35 35.95 47.67 11.74
N LEU A 36 34.86 47.92 12.46
CA LEU A 36 34.33 47.03 13.49
C LEU A 36 34.10 45.67 12.84
N ARG A 37 34.83 44.68 13.36
CA ARG A 37 34.79 43.30 12.90
C ARG A 37 33.48 42.70 13.38
N LEU A 38 33.04 41.62 12.74
CA LEU A 38 31.78 40.96 13.12
C LEU A 38 31.78 40.53 14.59
N GLY A 39 32.94 40.14 15.13
CA GLY A 39 33.09 39.84 16.56
C GLY A 39 32.79 41.05 17.45
N ASP A 40 33.37 42.21 17.15
CA ASP A 40 33.21 43.44 17.93
C ASP A 40 31.74 43.91 17.94
N LEU A 41 31.05 43.79 16.80
CA LEU A 41 29.61 44.09 16.68
C LEU A 41 28.74 43.13 17.51
N LEU A 42 29.05 41.83 17.47
CA LEU A 42 28.29 40.82 18.23
C LEU A 42 28.49 40.95 19.75
N VAL A 43 29.66 41.43 20.21
CA VAL A 43 29.84 41.78 21.62
C VAL A 43 29.17 43.10 21.97
N GLY A 44 29.25 44.11 21.10
CA GLY A 44 28.59 45.41 21.31
C GLY A 44 27.06 45.31 21.43
N GLU A 45 26.44 44.34 20.77
CA GLU A 45 25.00 44.03 20.91
C GLU A 45 24.68 42.98 21.99
N GLY A 46 25.66 42.54 22.79
CA GLY A 46 25.46 41.56 23.87
C GLY A 46 25.13 40.13 23.42
N LEU A 47 25.29 39.83 22.12
CA LEU A 47 24.95 38.53 21.52
C LEU A 47 26.08 37.49 21.64
N ALA A 48 27.31 37.93 21.91
CA ALA A 48 28.45 37.06 22.18
C ALA A 48 29.41 37.70 23.18
N THR A 49 30.21 36.91 23.88
CA THR A 49 31.30 37.39 24.74
C THR A 49 32.63 37.40 23.99
N HIS A 50 33.58 38.25 24.41
CA HIS A 50 34.96 38.26 23.87
C HIS A 50 35.60 36.85 23.91
N ALA A 51 35.34 36.07 24.96
CA ALA A 51 35.85 34.69 25.09
C ALA A 51 35.27 33.74 24.03
N GLN A 52 33.96 33.83 23.73
CA GLN A 52 33.33 33.05 22.68
C GLN A 52 33.84 33.44 21.28
N ILE A 53 33.99 34.75 21.02
CA ILE A 53 34.59 35.24 19.77
C ILE A 53 36.02 34.71 19.58
N GLN A 54 36.87 34.77 20.62
CA GLN A 54 38.24 34.24 20.56
C GLN A 54 38.28 32.72 20.36
N LYS A 55 37.38 31.96 21.01
CA LYS A 55 37.24 30.51 20.79
C LYS A 55 36.85 30.19 19.34
N ALA A 56 35.92 30.95 18.77
CA ALA A 56 35.49 30.79 17.38
C ALA A 56 36.59 31.19 16.38
N LEU A 57 37.37 32.26 16.65
CA LEU A 57 38.53 32.65 15.84
C LEU A 57 39.65 31.60 15.84
N ARG A 58 39.93 30.95 16.99
CA ARG A 58 40.91 29.84 17.04
C ARG A 58 40.48 28.68 16.14
N LEU A 59 39.22 28.26 16.21
CA LEU A 59 38.70 27.21 15.32
C LEU A 59 38.65 27.64 13.85
N GLN A 60 38.43 28.94 13.58
CA GLN A 60 38.55 29.49 12.23
C GLN A 60 39.97 29.32 11.67
N SER A 61 41.00 29.60 12.48
CA SER A 61 42.41 29.45 12.09
C SER A 61 42.89 27.99 11.97
N GLN A 62 42.22 27.04 12.63
CA GLN A 62 42.57 25.62 12.63
C GLN A 62 41.87 24.81 11.54
N SER A 63 40.90 25.37 10.82
CA SER A 63 40.19 24.66 9.76
C SER A 63 40.97 24.67 8.45
N LYS A 64 41.04 23.50 7.79
CA LYS A 64 41.55 23.36 6.41
C LYS A 64 40.63 24.01 5.36
N THR A 65 39.42 24.40 5.74
CA THR A 65 38.42 25.02 4.85
C THR A 65 38.04 26.40 5.39
N TYR A 66 37.95 27.41 4.52
CA TYR A 66 37.60 28.77 4.94
C TYR A 66 36.16 28.84 5.50
N MET A 67 36.04 28.90 6.82
CA MET A 67 34.77 29.13 7.51
C MET A 67 34.63 30.60 7.92
N LEU A 68 33.42 31.16 7.84
CA LEU A 68 33.12 32.51 8.33
C LEU A 68 32.84 32.48 9.84
N LEU A 69 33.36 33.47 10.57
CA LEU A 69 33.20 33.60 12.03
C LEU A 69 31.73 33.49 12.48
N GLY A 70 30.79 34.11 11.75
CA GLY A 70 29.35 34.02 12.05
C GLY A 70 28.80 32.58 11.98
N HIS A 71 29.25 31.76 11.02
CA HIS A 71 28.83 30.36 10.92
C HIS A 71 29.41 29.50 12.05
N ILE A 72 30.66 29.77 12.48
CA ILE A 72 31.25 29.07 13.64
C ILE A 72 30.46 29.40 14.91
N LEU A 73 30.04 30.66 15.11
CA LEU A 73 29.24 31.08 16.25
C LEU A 73 27.82 30.49 16.24
N VAL A 74 27.20 30.31 15.06
CA VAL A 74 25.92 29.60 14.91
C VAL A 74 26.07 28.11 15.21
N ASN A 75 27.09 27.45 14.66
CA ASN A 75 27.32 26.02 14.90
C ASN A 75 27.71 25.72 16.36
N GLN A 76 28.37 26.65 17.04
CA GLN A 76 28.63 26.58 18.49
C GLN A 76 27.42 26.94 19.37
N LYS A 77 26.26 27.26 18.77
CA LYS A 77 25.05 27.73 19.46
C LYS A 77 25.27 29.00 20.31
N VAL A 78 26.26 29.83 19.96
CA VAL A 78 26.51 31.13 20.61
C VAL A 78 25.49 32.16 20.16
N ILE A 79 25.13 32.14 18.87
CA ILE A 79 24.07 32.98 18.28
C ILE A 79 23.17 32.14 17.37
N THR A 80 21.94 32.55 17.17
CA THR A 80 21.03 31.92 16.19
C THR A 80 21.21 32.52 14.79
N ARG A 81 20.78 31.77 13.75
CA ARG A 81 20.81 32.24 12.36
C ARG A 81 19.97 33.52 12.15
N SER A 82 18.84 33.65 12.86
CA SER A 82 17.99 34.84 12.85
C SER A 82 18.65 36.05 13.51
N GLN A 83 19.34 35.87 14.65
CA GLN A 83 20.12 36.94 15.29
C GLN A 83 21.26 37.41 14.36
N LEU A 84 22.03 36.49 13.77
CA LEU A 84 23.11 36.83 12.85
C LEU A 84 22.59 37.63 11.63
N LEU A 85 21.48 37.20 11.03
CA LEU A 85 20.86 37.92 9.92
C LEU A 85 20.34 39.31 10.34
N SER A 86 19.73 39.43 11.52
CA SER A 86 19.23 40.72 12.04
C SER A 86 20.35 41.75 12.24
N VAL A 87 21.52 41.33 12.74
CA VAL A 87 22.70 42.19 12.89
C VAL A 87 23.23 42.62 11.52
N LEU A 88 23.39 41.68 10.57
CA LEU A 88 23.91 41.97 9.24
C LEU A 88 23.01 42.92 8.44
N ASP A 89 21.69 42.82 8.61
CA ASP A 89 20.70 43.68 7.93
C ASP A 89 20.63 45.08 8.55
N ARG A 90 20.62 45.17 9.90
CA ARG A 90 20.63 46.46 10.62
C ARG A 90 21.87 47.30 10.30
N HIS A 91 23.04 46.68 10.17
CA HIS A 91 24.28 47.36 9.78
C HIS A 91 24.46 47.52 8.26
N ARG A 92 23.40 47.30 7.45
CA ARG A 92 23.35 47.46 5.98
C ARG A 92 24.51 46.79 5.22
N ARG A 93 24.97 45.61 5.66
CA ARG A 93 26.14 44.90 5.07
C ARG A 93 25.82 44.11 3.78
N ARG A 94 24.68 44.35 3.12
CA ARG A 94 24.37 43.76 1.79
C ARG A 94 25.25 44.38 0.71
N SER A 95 26.38 43.73 0.39
CA SER A 95 27.22 44.14 -0.74
C SER A 95 26.48 43.89 -2.06
N LYS A 96 26.42 44.91 -2.93
CA LYS A 96 25.74 44.78 -4.24
C LYS A 96 26.56 43.90 -5.18
N LEU A 97 25.88 43.15 -6.06
CA LEU A 97 26.49 42.20 -7.00
C LEU A 97 27.64 42.80 -7.82
N GLY A 98 27.47 44.01 -8.36
CA GLY A 98 28.53 44.72 -9.08
C GLY A 98 29.75 45.07 -8.22
N GLU A 99 29.54 45.48 -6.96
CA GLU A 99 30.62 45.77 -6.02
C GLU A 99 31.37 44.49 -5.60
N LEU A 100 30.68 43.35 -5.54
CA LEU A 100 31.29 42.05 -5.29
C LEU A 100 32.16 41.59 -6.46
N LEU A 101 31.68 41.76 -7.71
CA LEU A 101 32.45 41.46 -8.92
C LEU A 101 33.71 42.35 -9.07
N VAL A 102 33.64 43.61 -8.62
CA VAL A 102 34.84 44.49 -8.54
C VAL A 102 35.78 44.04 -7.42
N LYS A 103 35.26 43.73 -6.22
CA LYS A 103 36.07 43.26 -5.08
C LYS A 103 36.75 41.91 -5.32
N SER A 104 36.13 41.01 -6.08
CA SER A 104 36.71 39.72 -6.48
C SER A 104 37.70 39.82 -7.64
N LYS A 105 37.95 41.03 -8.17
CA LYS A 105 38.74 41.31 -9.38
C LYS A 105 38.20 40.65 -10.66
N ALA A 106 36.92 40.27 -10.68
CA ALA A 106 36.27 39.71 -11.87
C ALA A 106 35.97 40.79 -12.92
N ILE A 107 35.69 42.03 -12.50
CA ILE A 107 35.57 43.21 -13.38
C ILE A 107 36.26 44.43 -12.79
N THR A 108 36.62 45.39 -13.65
CA THR A 108 37.04 46.73 -13.25
C THR A 108 35.83 47.66 -13.03
N SER A 109 36.02 48.77 -12.30
CA SER A 109 34.97 49.77 -12.09
C SER A 109 34.43 50.36 -13.41
N SER A 110 35.30 50.56 -14.41
CA SER A 110 34.92 51.03 -15.74
C SER A 110 34.03 50.02 -16.49
N GLN A 111 34.34 48.73 -16.40
CA GLN A 111 33.51 47.66 -16.96
C GLN A 111 32.16 47.53 -16.24
N LEU A 112 32.11 47.81 -14.94
CA LEU A 112 30.85 47.85 -14.19
C LEU A 112 29.94 49.01 -14.64
N GLU A 113 30.49 50.22 -14.85
CA GLU A 113 29.72 51.37 -15.35
C GLU A 113 29.20 51.12 -16.78
N MET A 114 30.02 50.51 -17.63
CA MET A 114 29.62 50.08 -18.97
C MET A 114 28.45 49.09 -18.92
N ALA A 115 28.55 48.05 -18.08
CA ALA A 115 27.49 47.05 -17.91
C ALA A 115 26.21 47.66 -17.31
N LEU A 116 26.30 48.59 -16.35
CA LEU A 116 25.15 49.30 -15.79
C LEU A 116 24.46 50.22 -16.82
N THR A 117 25.22 50.82 -17.74
CA THR A 117 24.69 51.65 -18.82
C THR A 117 23.94 50.79 -19.84
N GLU A 118 24.52 49.65 -20.21
CA GLU A 118 23.91 48.67 -21.11
C GLU A 118 22.67 48.01 -20.49
N GLN A 119 22.68 47.75 -19.17
CA GLN A 119 21.52 47.24 -18.42
C GLN A 119 20.31 48.18 -18.51
N ARG A 120 20.52 49.51 -18.41
CA ARG A 120 19.44 50.51 -18.56
C ARG A 120 18.83 50.53 -19.95
N ARG A 121 19.60 50.17 -20.99
CA ARG A 121 19.13 50.07 -22.38
C ARG A 121 18.40 48.76 -22.66
N SER A 122 18.90 47.64 -22.14
CA SER A 122 18.39 46.29 -22.49
C SER A 122 17.26 45.77 -21.59
N LYS A 123 16.94 46.43 -20.47
CA LYS A 123 15.99 45.97 -19.43
C LYS A 123 16.34 44.60 -18.79
N GLN A 124 17.54 44.08 -19.03
CA GLN A 124 17.99 42.78 -18.50
C GLN A 124 18.58 42.88 -17.09
N THR A 125 18.87 41.73 -16.45
CA THR A 125 19.59 41.74 -15.17
C THR A 125 21.08 42.05 -15.39
N LEU A 126 21.72 42.67 -14.39
CA LEU A 126 23.15 43.01 -14.47
C LEU A 126 24.03 41.77 -14.73
N GLY A 127 23.64 40.60 -14.20
CA GLY A 127 24.35 39.34 -14.43
C GLY A 127 24.36 38.90 -15.89
N GLU A 128 23.18 38.90 -16.53
CA GLU A 128 23.05 38.58 -17.97
C GLU A 128 23.89 39.51 -18.84
N VAL A 129 23.88 40.82 -18.53
CA VAL A 129 24.64 41.83 -19.29
C VAL A 129 26.15 41.61 -19.17
N VAL A 130 26.64 41.37 -17.96
CA VAL A 130 28.08 41.18 -17.70
C VAL A 130 28.60 39.87 -18.33
N VAL A 131 27.81 38.79 -18.32
CA VAL A 131 28.17 37.53 -19.01
C VAL A 131 28.09 37.68 -20.53
N ARG A 132 27.04 38.33 -21.07
CA ARG A 132 26.89 38.56 -22.52
C ARG A 132 28.02 39.40 -23.11
N LEU A 133 28.47 40.43 -22.38
CA LEU A 133 29.61 41.26 -22.76
C LEU A 133 30.96 40.55 -22.58
N LYS A 134 30.96 39.26 -22.20
CA LYS A 134 32.15 38.43 -21.93
C LYS A 134 33.10 39.04 -20.89
N LEU A 135 32.58 39.86 -19.99
CA LEU A 135 33.35 40.53 -18.94
C LEU A 135 33.66 39.59 -17.76
N VAL A 136 32.83 38.56 -17.57
CA VAL A 136 32.93 37.57 -16.48
C VAL A 136 32.48 36.21 -17.01
N THR A 137 33.16 35.12 -16.62
CA THR A 137 32.72 33.76 -16.96
C THR A 137 31.52 33.32 -16.12
N GLU A 138 30.71 32.38 -16.60
CA GLU A 138 29.58 31.85 -15.82
C GLU A 138 30.00 31.33 -14.43
N GLU A 139 31.20 30.74 -14.33
CA GLU A 139 31.76 30.26 -13.05
C GLU A 139 32.10 31.41 -12.09
N GLN A 140 32.78 32.46 -12.58
CA GLN A 140 33.11 33.65 -11.78
C GLN A 140 31.83 34.38 -11.33
N MET A 141 30.82 34.46 -12.21
CA MET A 141 29.52 35.04 -11.91
C MET A 141 28.77 34.22 -10.84
N ARG A 142 28.76 32.89 -10.98
CA ARG A 142 28.13 31.97 -10.02
C ARG A 142 28.85 32.01 -8.66
N ARG A 143 30.17 32.10 -8.62
CA ARG A 143 30.96 32.33 -7.39
C ARG A 143 30.59 33.64 -6.69
N ALA A 144 30.45 34.75 -7.43
CA ALA A 144 30.03 36.04 -6.85
C ALA A 144 28.60 35.98 -6.28
N LEU A 145 27.68 35.30 -6.97
CA LEU A 145 26.32 35.04 -6.47
C LEU A 145 26.32 34.16 -5.21
N CYS A 146 27.14 33.10 -5.16
CA CYS A 146 27.27 32.24 -3.97
C CYS A 146 27.79 33.04 -2.75
N GLN A 147 28.76 33.93 -2.95
CA GLN A 147 29.25 34.84 -1.91
C GLN A 147 28.17 35.84 -1.45
N GLN A 148 27.32 36.33 -2.36
CA GLN A 148 26.20 37.21 -2.00
C GLN A 148 25.11 36.47 -1.22
N LEU A 149 24.79 35.24 -1.63
CA LEU A 149 23.65 34.45 -1.12
C LEU A 149 24.00 33.59 0.10
N HIS A 150 25.28 33.46 0.45
CA HIS A 150 25.78 32.63 1.55
C HIS A 150 25.48 31.13 1.37
N ILE A 151 25.64 30.64 0.14
CA ILE A 151 25.37 29.24 -0.25
C ILE A 151 26.66 28.59 -0.73
N ASN A 152 26.92 27.37 -0.25
CA ASN A 152 28.15 26.64 -0.55
C ASN A 152 28.13 26.10 -1.99
N PHE A 153 29.16 26.44 -2.76
CA PHE A 153 29.40 25.89 -4.09
C PHE A 153 30.23 24.59 -3.97
N PHE A 154 29.68 23.49 -4.46
CA PHE A 154 30.32 22.17 -4.46
C PHE A 154 30.52 21.67 -5.89
N ASP A 155 31.62 20.95 -6.12
CA ASP A 155 31.77 20.13 -7.30
C ASP A 155 30.98 18.82 -7.12
N LEU A 156 29.86 18.69 -7.83
CA LEU A 156 28.99 17.53 -7.73
C LEU A 156 29.65 16.25 -8.28
N ASP A 157 30.59 16.39 -9.22
CA ASP A 157 31.30 15.25 -9.82
C ASP A 157 32.27 14.58 -8.82
N SER A 158 32.56 15.24 -7.69
CA SER A 158 33.39 14.71 -6.60
C SER A 158 32.61 13.90 -5.54
N ILE A 159 31.28 13.83 -5.65
CA ILE A 159 30.40 13.19 -4.65
C ILE A 159 29.78 11.91 -5.22
N VAL A 160 29.96 10.79 -4.51
CA VAL A 160 29.27 9.53 -4.84
C VAL A 160 27.80 9.67 -4.48
N LEU A 161 26.93 9.62 -5.49
CA LEU A 161 25.48 9.79 -5.33
C LEU A 161 24.81 8.52 -4.81
N ASP A 162 24.14 8.61 -3.65
CA ASP A 162 23.33 7.53 -3.10
C ASP A 162 22.04 7.33 -3.92
N ARG A 163 21.99 6.22 -4.67
CA ARG A 163 20.86 5.84 -5.52
C ARG A 163 19.57 5.56 -4.74
N SER A 164 19.63 5.32 -3.43
CA SER A 164 18.43 5.18 -2.59
C SER A 164 17.58 6.46 -2.54
N LEU A 165 18.21 7.63 -2.74
CA LEU A 165 17.54 8.93 -2.76
C LEU A 165 16.72 9.19 -4.03
N ARG A 166 16.87 8.35 -5.07
CA ARG A 166 16.17 8.47 -6.36
C ARG A 166 14.65 8.54 -6.20
N GLY A 167 14.09 7.87 -5.20
CA GLY A 167 12.65 7.87 -4.90
C GLY A 167 12.12 9.13 -4.21
N LEU A 168 12.98 9.98 -3.65
CA LEU A 168 12.55 11.17 -2.90
C LEU A 168 12.13 12.33 -3.80
N ILE A 169 12.67 12.44 -5.02
CA ILE A 169 12.32 13.51 -5.96
C ILE A 169 11.89 12.86 -7.28
N ASN A 170 10.71 13.24 -7.78
CA ASN A 170 10.17 12.75 -9.04
C ASN A 170 11.16 13.04 -10.20
N PRO A 171 11.54 12.04 -11.04
CA PRO A 171 12.53 12.22 -12.10
C PRO A 171 12.21 13.34 -13.11
N ARG A 172 10.93 13.54 -13.45
CA ARG A 172 10.49 14.61 -14.35
C ARG A 172 10.63 15.98 -13.67
N PHE A 173 10.33 16.08 -12.38
CA PHE A 173 10.53 17.31 -11.61
C PHE A 173 12.03 17.61 -11.46
N ALA A 174 12.82 16.63 -11.02
CA ALA A 174 14.28 16.71 -10.88
C ALA A 174 14.95 17.22 -12.16
N ARG A 175 14.61 16.64 -13.32
CA ARG A 175 15.12 17.08 -14.63
C ARG A 175 14.60 18.45 -15.07
N LYS A 176 13.28 18.71 -14.96
CA LYS A 176 12.66 19.98 -15.38
C LYS A 176 13.11 21.17 -14.52
N ARG A 177 13.38 20.95 -13.24
CA ARG A 177 13.82 21.98 -12.27
C ARG A 177 15.32 21.97 -12.01
N LEU A 178 16.09 21.03 -12.57
CA LEU A 178 17.55 20.90 -12.39
C LEU A 178 17.94 20.76 -10.91
N VAL A 179 17.45 19.68 -10.29
CA VAL A 179 17.68 19.34 -8.88
C VAL A 179 18.14 17.89 -8.73
N VAL A 180 19.23 17.65 -8.01
CA VAL A 180 19.74 16.30 -7.68
C VAL A 180 19.72 16.11 -6.17
N PRO A 181 19.10 15.05 -5.61
CA PRO A 181 19.21 14.74 -4.18
C PRO A 181 20.59 14.15 -3.87
N ILE A 182 21.22 14.59 -2.78
CA ILE A 182 22.65 14.32 -2.47
C ILE A 182 22.81 13.44 -1.24
N ALA A 183 22.14 13.82 -0.15
CA ALA A 183 22.19 13.12 1.12
C ALA A 183 20.88 13.36 1.88
N ARG A 184 20.45 12.39 2.70
CA ARG A 184 19.39 12.58 3.68
C ARG A 184 19.94 12.32 5.08
N VAL A 185 19.80 13.30 5.97
CA VAL A 185 20.22 13.21 7.37
C VAL A 185 19.00 13.46 8.24
N GLY A 186 18.37 12.38 8.71
CA GLY A 186 17.12 12.44 9.49
C GLY A 186 15.96 13.04 8.69
N GLN A 187 15.52 14.22 9.11
CA GLN A 187 14.47 15.00 8.43
C GLN A 187 15.00 16.05 7.44
N THR A 188 16.32 16.21 7.28
CA THR A 188 16.91 17.13 6.31
C THR A 188 17.31 16.40 5.03
N LEU A 189 16.86 16.89 3.88
CA LEU A 189 17.29 16.46 2.54
C LEU A 189 18.21 17.51 1.95
N VAL A 190 19.46 17.12 1.68
CA VAL A 190 20.43 17.95 0.96
C VAL A 190 20.20 17.78 -0.54
N VAL A 191 19.95 18.89 -1.24
CA VAL A 191 19.73 18.91 -2.70
C VAL A 191 20.75 19.82 -3.38
N ALA A 192 21.30 19.38 -4.50
CA ALA A 192 22.11 20.21 -5.38
C ALA A 192 21.22 20.86 -6.44
N MET A 193 21.36 22.18 -6.61
CA MET A 193 20.65 22.98 -7.60
C MET A 193 21.62 23.84 -8.41
N ASP A 194 21.31 24.08 -9.67
CA ASP A 194 22.16 24.94 -10.51
C ASP A 194 21.95 26.45 -10.26
N ASP A 195 20.77 26.84 -9.80
CA ASP A 195 20.44 28.17 -9.31
C ASP A 195 19.62 28.06 -8.01
N PRO A 196 20.22 28.37 -6.85
CA PRO A 196 19.59 28.26 -5.54
C PRO A 196 18.71 29.48 -5.19
N THR A 197 18.59 30.50 -6.05
CA THR A 197 17.68 31.64 -5.83
C THR A 197 16.21 31.29 -6.09
N ARG A 198 15.94 30.12 -6.68
CA ARG A 198 14.62 29.64 -7.08
C ARG A 198 13.84 29.07 -5.88
N LEU A 199 13.54 29.93 -4.91
CA LEU A 199 12.88 29.57 -3.63
C LEU A 199 11.61 28.73 -3.82
N ALA A 200 10.77 29.05 -4.80
CA ALA A 200 9.57 28.27 -5.11
C ALA A 200 9.84 26.78 -5.42
N VAL A 201 11.01 26.43 -5.95
CA VAL A 201 11.41 25.03 -6.18
C VAL A 201 11.80 24.35 -4.86
N ILE A 202 12.35 25.10 -3.91
CA ILE A 202 12.68 24.63 -2.55
C ILE A 202 11.38 24.39 -1.77
N ASP A 203 10.40 25.29 -1.89
CA ASP A 203 9.08 25.15 -1.28
C ASP A 203 8.30 23.98 -1.91
N ASP A 204 8.27 23.86 -3.25
CA ASP A 204 7.73 22.69 -3.98
C ASP A 204 8.33 21.37 -3.44
N LEU A 205 9.65 21.31 -3.22
CA LEU A 205 10.35 20.14 -2.70
C LEU A 205 10.00 19.86 -1.23
N LYS A 206 9.95 20.90 -0.39
CA LYS A 206 9.57 20.78 1.01
C LYS A 206 8.16 20.24 1.17
N THR A 207 7.21 20.74 0.38
CA THR A 207 5.82 20.26 0.37
C THR A 207 5.70 18.83 -0.19
N SER A 208 6.41 18.50 -1.28
CA SER A 208 6.31 17.16 -1.89
C SER A 208 7.05 16.05 -1.15
N THR A 209 8.08 16.38 -0.37
CA THR A 209 8.89 15.39 0.38
C THR A 209 8.56 15.32 1.87
N GLY A 210 7.99 16.38 2.46
CA GLY A 210 7.80 16.52 3.91
C GLY A 210 9.10 16.69 4.69
N LEU A 211 10.21 17.00 4.02
CA LEU A 211 11.55 17.14 4.61
C LEU A 211 12.00 18.61 4.62
N GLU A 212 12.85 18.98 5.58
CA GLU A 212 13.57 20.24 5.53
C GLU A 212 14.61 20.18 4.40
N ILE A 213 14.66 21.21 3.55
CA ILE A 213 15.51 21.22 2.36
C ILE A 213 16.76 22.07 2.62
N GLU A 214 17.93 21.46 2.56
CA GLU A 214 19.21 22.16 2.56
C GLU A 214 19.75 22.20 1.13
N VAL A 215 20.00 23.41 0.61
CA VAL A 215 20.45 23.58 -0.78
C VAL A 215 21.95 23.80 -0.86
N ILE A 216 22.62 22.94 -1.62
CA ILE A 216 23.95 23.19 -2.17
C ILE A 216 23.84 23.59 -3.63
N THR A 217 24.86 24.26 -4.19
CA THR A 217 24.86 24.61 -5.62
C THR A 217 26.09 24.11 -6.34
N SER A 218 25.92 23.76 -7.62
CA SER A 218 26.97 23.28 -8.51
C SER A 218 26.75 23.82 -9.93
N THR A 219 27.60 23.44 -10.90
CA THR A 219 27.42 23.87 -12.29
C THR A 219 26.21 23.19 -12.94
N THR A 220 25.56 23.85 -13.91
CA THR A 220 24.44 23.25 -14.65
C THR A 220 24.87 21.98 -15.41
N ALA A 221 26.15 21.88 -15.82
CA ALA A 221 26.71 20.69 -16.45
C ALA A 221 26.88 19.52 -15.46
N SER A 222 27.45 19.77 -14.28
CA SER A 222 27.58 18.78 -13.21
C SER A 222 26.22 18.31 -12.71
N ILE A 223 25.25 19.22 -12.54
CA ILE A 223 23.86 18.90 -12.19
C ILE A 223 23.20 17.97 -13.22
N ARG A 224 23.42 18.19 -14.53
CA ARG A 224 22.93 17.28 -15.57
C ARG A 224 23.58 15.90 -15.49
N ARG A 225 24.91 15.81 -15.32
CA ARG A 225 25.59 14.52 -15.11
C ARG A 225 25.07 13.80 -13.86
N GLY A 226 24.87 14.51 -12.75
CA GLY A 226 24.28 13.97 -11.54
C GLY A 226 22.83 13.49 -11.75
N LEU A 227 22.04 14.20 -12.55
CA LEU A 227 20.70 13.75 -12.98
C LEU A 227 20.75 12.48 -13.84
N ASP A 228 21.73 12.34 -14.73
CA ASP A 228 21.88 11.15 -15.58
C ASP A 228 22.39 9.94 -14.78
N GLN A 229 23.23 10.15 -13.77
CA GLN A 229 23.68 9.10 -12.84
C GLN A 229 22.57 8.67 -11.86
N MET A 230 21.82 9.64 -11.31
CA MET A 230 20.70 9.39 -10.39
C MET A 230 19.47 8.82 -11.10
N TYR A 231 19.23 9.28 -12.33
CA TYR A 231 18.11 8.85 -13.17
C TYR A 231 18.63 8.46 -14.56
N PRO A 232 19.20 7.26 -14.76
CA PRO A 232 19.64 6.83 -16.07
C PRO A 232 18.49 6.82 -17.09
N SER A 233 18.69 7.51 -18.23
CA SER A 233 17.86 7.31 -19.42
C SER A 233 18.29 6.01 -20.09
N VAL A 234 17.34 5.12 -20.40
CA VAL A 234 17.61 4.05 -21.37
C VAL A 234 17.64 4.71 -22.75
N VAL A 235 18.84 4.92 -23.29
CA VAL A 235 19.04 5.44 -24.65
C VAL A 235 19.49 4.28 -25.53
N THR A 236 18.58 3.77 -26.35
CA THR A 236 18.94 2.96 -27.52
C THR A 236 19.59 3.88 -28.57
N PRO A 237 20.77 3.53 -29.13
CA PRO A 237 21.34 4.29 -30.23
C PRO A 237 20.48 4.15 -31.49
N ALA A 238 20.27 5.26 -32.21
CA ALA A 238 19.46 5.26 -33.42
C ALA A 238 20.29 5.07 -34.69
N ALA A 239 19.92 4.10 -35.53
CA ALA A 239 20.12 4.11 -36.99
C ALA A 239 19.26 3.03 -37.68
N ALA A 240 18.67 3.40 -38.83
CA ALA A 240 17.97 2.57 -39.83
C ALA A 240 16.61 1.92 -39.44
N GLU A 241 15.54 2.48 -40.01
CA GLU A 241 14.25 1.83 -40.30
C GLU A 241 14.41 0.77 -41.43
N PRO A 242 13.41 -0.10 -41.77
CA PRO A 242 11.99 -0.06 -41.38
C PRO A 242 11.31 -1.40 -41.00
N ALA A 243 10.21 -1.32 -40.23
CA ALA A 243 8.97 -2.09 -40.45
C ALA A 243 7.91 -1.69 -39.39
N ILE A 244 6.67 -1.42 -39.82
CA ILE A 244 5.58 -1.05 -38.93
C ILE A 244 5.09 -2.28 -38.17
N THR A 245 5.39 -2.36 -36.87
CA THR A 245 4.61 -3.15 -35.91
C THR A 245 4.21 -2.25 -34.74
N ALA A 246 2.91 -2.24 -34.41
CA ALA A 246 2.37 -1.40 -33.35
C ALA A 246 2.73 -1.97 -31.98
N VAL A 247 3.89 -1.57 -31.44
CA VAL A 247 4.27 -1.86 -30.05
C VAL A 247 3.55 -0.86 -29.13
N PRO A 248 2.83 -1.29 -28.07
CA PRO A 248 2.06 -0.38 -27.23
C PRO A 248 2.95 0.64 -26.52
N TYR A 249 2.50 1.90 -26.47
CA TYR A 249 3.05 2.90 -25.56
C TYR A 249 2.99 2.36 -24.12
N PRO A 250 4.11 2.34 -23.36
CA PRO A 250 4.05 2.05 -21.93
C PRO A 250 3.26 3.17 -21.25
N VAL A 251 2.06 2.83 -20.76
CA VAL A 251 1.24 3.74 -19.96
C VAL A 251 2.09 4.16 -18.74
N PRO A 252 2.22 5.46 -18.43
CA PRO A 252 2.96 5.87 -17.24
C PRO A 252 2.26 5.33 -16.01
N SER A 253 2.93 4.47 -15.25
CA SER A 253 2.38 3.83 -14.06
C SER A 253 1.91 4.88 -13.04
N ILE A 254 0.66 4.72 -12.63
CA ILE A 254 -0.01 5.64 -11.72
C ILE A 254 0.57 5.42 -10.32
N VAL A 255 0.65 6.49 -9.53
CA VAL A 255 1.09 6.44 -8.13
C VAL A 255 0.23 5.43 -7.37
N GLY A 256 0.83 4.34 -6.90
CA GLY A 256 0.14 3.26 -6.19
C GLY A 256 0.21 1.88 -6.84
N GLU A 257 0.77 1.73 -8.04
CA GLU A 257 0.98 0.38 -8.62
C GLU A 257 1.81 -0.53 -7.69
N PRO A 258 1.28 -1.71 -7.30
CA PRO A 258 2.03 -2.65 -6.49
C PRO A 258 3.22 -3.20 -7.26
N HIS A 259 4.43 -2.99 -6.75
CA HIS A 259 5.65 -3.55 -7.33
C HIS A 259 5.55 -5.09 -7.37
N VAL A 260 5.31 -5.63 -8.56
CA VAL A 260 5.34 -7.06 -8.80
C VAL A 260 6.79 -7.48 -8.92
N LEU A 261 7.21 -8.48 -8.13
CA LEU A 261 8.53 -9.07 -8.20
C LEU A 261 8.57 -10.12 -9.32
N SER A 262 9.54 -10.00 -10.22
CA SER A 262 9.98 -11.10 -11.07
C SER A 262 10.76 -12.13 -10.26
N PHE A 263 10.95 -13.33 -10.83
CA PHE A 263 11.75 -14.39 -10.19
C PHE A 263 13.16 -13.90 -9.84
N GLU A 264 13.83 -13.23 -10.78
CA GLU A 264 15.21 -12.74 -10.61
C GLU A 264 15.32 -11.66 -9.53
N GLU A 265 14.28 -10.85 -9.30
CA GLU A 265 14.28 -9.84 -8.22
C GLU A 265 14.18 -10.48 -6.83
N ILE A 266 13.50 -11.62 -6.70
CA ILE A 266 13.49 -12.43 -5.47
C ILE A 266 14.90 -12.98 -5.15
N ASP A 267 15.80 -13.11 -6.13
CA ASP A 267 17.24 -13.38 -5.88
C ASP A 267 17.99 -12.07 -5.56
N ARG A 268 17.90 -11.08 -6.45
CA ARG A 268 18.73 -9.86 -6.41
C ARG A 268 18.52 -8.97 -5.18
N LEU A 269 17.37 -9.04 -4.51
CA LEU A 269 17.09 -8.32 -3.25
C LEU A 269 18.01 -8.72 -2.06
N ALA A 270 19.06 -9.52 -2.27
CA ALA A 270 20.08 -9.88 -1.27
C ALA A 270 21.35 -9.00 -1.34
N GLY A 271 21.61 -8.28 -2.43
CA GLY A 271 22.95 -7.73 -2.73
C GLY A 271 23.40 -6.47 -1.98
N GLU A 272 22.50 -5.66 -1.41
CA GLU A 272 22.84 -4.27 -1.04
C GLU A 272 22.87 -3.93 0.47
N LYS A 273 22.63 -4.86 1.39
CA LYS A 273 22.68 -4.57 2.85
C LYS A 273 23.21 -5.71 3.72
N LEU A 274 24.50 -6.02 3.60
CA LEU A 274 25.27 -6.74 4.64
C LEU A 274 26.79 -6.50 4.51
N THR A 275 27.23 -5.26 4.75
CA THR A 275 28.65 -4.95 4.94
C THR A 275 29.05 -5.07 6.42
N TYR A 276 29.17 -6.29 6.93
CA TYR A 276 30.10 -6.62 8.01
C TYR A 276 30.66 -8.02 7.77
N VAL A 277 31.96 -8.15 8.06
CA VAL A 277 32.86 -9.25 7.69
C VAL A 277 32.28 -10.64 7.98
N ASP A 278 32.03 -11.42 6.93
CA ASP A 278 32.67 -12.74 6.83
C ASP A 278 32.84 -13.21 5.37
N VAL A 279 33.85 -14.04 5.14
CA VAL A 279 34.46 -14.26 3.82
C VAL A 279 33.92 -15.52 3.12
N HIS A 280 33.23 -15.31 1.99
CA HIS A 280 32.76 -16.32 1.02
C HIS A 280 31.77 -17.41 1.53
N HIS A 281 30.85 -17.84 0.66
CA HIS A 281 29.81 -18.87 0.88
C HIS A 281 28.61 -18.54 1.82
N ALA A 282 27.66 -17.69 1.36
CA ALA A 282 26.33 -17.60 2.00
C ALA A 282 25.15 -17.08 1.15
N SER A 283 25.38 -16.35 0.04
CA SER A 283 24.31 -15.54 -0.58
C SER A 283 23.24 -16.31 -1.38
N GLU A 284 23.51 -17.54 -1.81
CA GLU A 284 22.58 -18.29 -2.69
C GLU A 284 21.52 -19.10 -1.93
N GLY A 285 21.72 -19.41 -0.64
CA GLY A 285 20.89 -20.37 0.10
C GLY A 285 19.48 -19.89 0.43
N THR A 286 19.31 -18.74 1.08
CA THR A 286 18.00 -18.32 1.64
C THR A 286 17.02 -17.78 0.59
N ALA A 287 17.51 -17.12 -0.47
CA ALA A 287 16.64 -16.66 -1.55
C ALA A 287 16.06 -17.85 -2.34
N SER A 288 16.92 -18.83 -2.68
CA SER A 288 16.52 -20.10 -3.31
C SER A 288 15.54 -20.89 -2.45
N MET A 289 15.76 -20.97 -1.12
CA MET A 289 14.82 -21.58 -0.17
C MET A 289 13.41 -20.96 -0.23
N VAL A 290 13.29 -19.63 -0.07
CA VAL A 290 11.97 -18.96 -0.10
C VAL A 290 11.30 -19.17 -1.45
N ARG A 291 12.05 -19.10 -2.55
CA ARG A 291 11.57 -19.39 -3.89
C ARG A 291 11.04 -20.82 -4.03
N ARG A 292 11.78 -21.83 -3.56
CA ARG A 292 11.37 -23.24 -3.59
C ARG A 292 10.09 -23.45 -2.77
N LEU A 293 10.03 -22.88 -1.57
CA LEU A 293 8.85 -22.93 -0.69
C LEU A 293 7.60 -22.34 -1.36
N LEU A 294 7.69 -21.11 -1.88
CA LEU A 294 6.57 -20.43 -2.56
C LEU A 294 6.14 -21.17 -3.84
N LYS A 295 7.11 -21.63 -4.64
CA LYS A 295 6.85 -22.39 -5.86
C LYS A 295 6.10 -23.69 -5.55
N LEU A 296 6.63 -24.50 -4.62
CA LEU A 296 6.03 -25.78 -4.24
C LEU A 296 4.61 -25.61 -3.67
N ALA A 297 4.38 -24.58 -2.85
CA ALA A 297 3.06 -24.29 -2.31
C ALA A 297 2.04 -23.92 -3.41
N VAL A 298 2.45 -23.11 -4.39
CA VAL A 298 1.60 -22.76 -5.55
C VAL A 298 1.35 -23.95 -6.48
N GLU A 299 2.37 -24.75 -6.80
CA GLU A 299 2.23 -25.97 -7.60
C GLU A 299 1.32 -27.01 -6.91
N SER A 300 1.43 -27.13 -5.59
CA SER A 300 0.57 -27.98 -4.75
C SER A 300 -0.86 -27.42 -4.57
N GLY A 301 -1.17 -26.22 -5.06
CA GLY A 301 -2.48 -25.58 -4.90
C GLY A 301 -2.83 -25.18 -3.46
N ALA A 302 -1.82 -24.88 -2.63
CA ALA A 302 -2.02 -24.42 -1.26
C ALA A 302 -2.67 -23.02 -1.21
N SER A 303 -3.51 -22.80 -0.21
CA SER A 303 -4.15 -21.51 0.11
C SER A 303 -3.38 -20.70 1.15
N ASP A 304 -2.73 -21.38 2.11
CA ASP A 304 -1.89 -20.76 3.12
C ASP A 304 -0.65 -21.64 3.37
N ILE A 305 0.51 -21.02 3.59
CA ILE A 305 1.73 -21.65 4.10
C ILE A 305 1.86 -21.27 5.58
N HIS A 306 1.98 -22.28 6.45
CA HIS A 306 2.21 -22.12 7.87
C HIS A 306 3.66 -22.48 8.18
N LEU A 307 4.36 -21.57 8.86
CA LEU A 307 5.76 -21.68 9.29
C LEU A 307 5.82 -21.41 10.80
N GLU A 308 5.73 -22.46 11.60
CA GLU A 308 5.51 -22.35 13.05
C GLU A 308 6.79 -22.65 13.83
N ALA A 309 7.25 -21.71 14.65
CA ALA A 309 8.47 -21.89 15.45
C ALA A 309 8.26 -22.95 16.54
N VAL A 310 9.09 -23.98 16.51
CA VAL A 310 9.13 -25.08 17.48
C VAL A 310 10.52 -25.19 18.12
N GLU A 311 10.64 -25.98 19.18
CA GLU A 311 11.88 -26.11 19.98
C GLU A 311 13.12 -26.40 19.13
N HIS A 312 13.02 -27.34 18.19
CA HIS A 312 14.13 -27.80 17.36
C HIS A 312 14.13 -27.22 15.94
N GLY A 313 13.44 -26.10 15.68
CA GLY A 313 13.51 -25.43 14.38
C GLY A 313 12.25 -24.65 13.99
N ILE A 314 11.63 -25.09 12.91
CA ILE A 314 10.37 -24.57 12.37
C ILE A 314 9.58 -25.75 11.78
N GLN A 315 8.28 -25.81 12.01
CA GLN A 315 7.37 -26.77 11.39
C GLN A 315 6.70 -26.12 10.17
N THR A 316 6.73 -26.81 9.02
CA THR A 316 6.12 -26.32 7.78
C THR A 316 4.86 -27.10 7.46
N ARG A 317 3.72 -26.41 7.30
CA ARG A 317 2.44 -27.03 6.91
C ARG A 317 1.76 -26.22 5.83
N PHE A 318 1.20 -26.86 4.82
CA PHE A 318 0.41 -26.19 3.78
C PHE A 318 -1.08 -26.44 4.01
N ARG A 319 -1.92 -25.41 3.84
CA ARG A 319 -3.36 -25.58 3.75
C ARG A 319 -3.76 -25.90 2.32
N ILE A 320 -3.92 -27.19 2.02
CA ILE A 320 -4.35 -27.68 0.70
C ILE A 320 -5.80 -28.13 0.83
N ASP A 321 -6.65 -27.61 -0.06
CA ASP A 321 -8.09 -27.88 -0.07
C ASP A 321 -8.80 -27.72 1.28
N GLY A 322 -8.36 -26.70 2.05
CA GLY A 322 -8.89 -26.33 3.36
C GLY A 322 -8.23 -27.04 4.55
N VAL A 323 -7.57 -28.18 4.32
CA VAL A 323 -6.96 -29.02 5.36
C VAL A 323 -5.48 -28.67 5.54
N LEU A 324 -5.03 -28.57 6.79
CA LEU A 324 -3.60 -28.44 7.09
C LEU A 324 -2.90 -29.78 6.89
N ARG A 325 -1.83 -29.77 6.10
CA ARG A 325 -1.00 -30.93 5.80
C ARG A 325 0.46 -30.59 6.05
N GLU A 326 1.13 -31.44 6.81
CA GLU A 326 2.57 -31.57 6.74
C GLU A 326 2.88 -32.32 5.44
N LEU A 327 3.88 -31.84 4.70
CA LEU A 327 4.35 -32.46 3.47
C LEU A 327 5.82 -32.81 3.67
N ASP A 328 6.28 -33.89 3.04
CA ASP A 328 7.71 -34.07 2.87
C ASP A 328 8.23 -33.00 1.90
N LEU A 329 9.25 -32.25 2.33
CA LEU A 329 9.88 -31.19 1.57
C LEU A 329 11.34 -31.54 1.22
N ASP A 330 11.74 -32.79 1.44
CA ASP A 330 13.11 -33.29 1.27
C ASP A 330 14.12 -32.39 2.02
N ASP A 331 15.30 -32.16 1.42
CA ASP A 331 16.35 -31.27 1.90
C ASP A 331 15.88 -29.83 2.25
N LEU A 332 14.74 -29.37 1.71
CA LEU A 332 14.26 -28.02 1.99
C LEU A 332 13.84 -27.86 3.45
N ASP A 333 13.25 -28.89 4.06
CA ASP A 333 12.77 -28.82 5.43
C ASP A 333 13.93 -28.66 6.43
N GLU A 334 14.98 -29.45 6.23
CA GLU A 334 16.20 -29.40 7.03
C GLU A 334 16.96 -28.07 6.83
N LEU A 335 17.03 -27.60 5.59
CA LEU A 335 17.60 -26.29 5.28
C LEU A 335 16.82 -25.15 5.97
N MET A 336 15.48 -25.23 6.02
CA MET A 336 14.61 -24.26 6.71
C MET A 336 14.80 -24.30 8.23
N LYS A 337 14.86 -25.48 8.86
CA LYS A 337 15.15 -25.62 10.30
C LYS A 337 16.48 -24.94 10.66
N GLN A 338 17.54 -25.24 9.91
CA GLN A 338 18.88 -24.68 10.10
C GLN A 338 18.94 -23.15 9.90
N ASN A 339 18.10 -22.58 9.03
CA ASN A 339 18.15 -21.16 8.66
C ASN A 339 16.89 -20.36 9.05
N ARG A 340 16.09 -20.82 10.01
CA ARG A 340 14.80 -20.19 10.40
C ARG A 340 14.85 -18.67 10.57
N GLY A 341 15.90 -18.15 11.21
CA GLY A 341 16.08 -16.71 11.40
C GLY A 341 16.33 -15.94 10.10
N LYS A 342 17.01 -16.54 9.12
CA LYS A 342 17.24 -15.96 7.78
C LYS A 342 15.96 -16.05 6.94
N LEU A 343 15.24 -17.18 7.00
CA LEU A 343 13.94 -17.38 6.34
C LEU A 343 12.95 -16.27 6.72
N LEU A 344 12.71 -16.04 8.00
CA LEU A 344 11.76 -15.01 8.45
C LEU A 344 12.26 -13.60 8.16
N SER A 345 13.57 -13.34 8.29
CA SER A 345 14.15 -12.05 7.87
C SER A 345 13.96 -11.80 6.36
N ARG A 346 13.99 -12.85 5.51
CA ARG A 346 13.72 -12.74 4.08
C ARG A 346 12.25 -12.47 3.78
N LEU A 347 11.33 -13.14 4.47
CA LEU A 347 9.89 -12.86 4.35
C LEU A 347 9.55 -11.43 4.78
N LYS A 348 10.20 -10.91 5.83
CA LYS A 348 10.11 -9.50 6.24
C LYS A 348 10.60 -8.54 5.16
N ILE A 349 11.76 -8.80 4.55
CA ILE A 349 12.30 -7.99 3.43
C ILE A 349 11.30 -7.94 2.26
N LEU A 350 10.80 -9.10 1.81
CA LEU A 350 9.85 -9.16 0.69
C LEU A 350 8.57 -8.37 0.99
N SER A 351 8.06 -8.51 2.22
CA SER A 351 6.79 -7.92 2.67
C SER A 351 6.93 -6.49 3.23
N LYS A 352 8.11 -5.86 3.09
CA LYS A 352 8.45 -4.51 3.56
C LYS A 352 8.27 -4.29 5.08
N LEU A 353 8.51 -5.33 5.88
CA LEU A 353 8.39 -5.33 7.35
C LEU A 353 9.70 -4.95 8.04
N ASP A 354 9.63 -4.57 9.31
CA ASP A 354 10.80 -4.27 10.13
C ASP A 354 11.48 -5.57 10.59
N ILE A 355 12.72 -5.78 10.11
CA ILE A 355 13.57 -6.94 10.40
C ILE A 355 14.07 -6.90 11.85
N ALA A 356 14.29 -5.71 12.40
CA ALA A 356 14.82 -5.50 13.75
C ALA A 356 13.73 -5.66 14.82
N GLU A 357 12.48 -5.29 14.53
CA GLU A 357 11.37 -5.61 15.42
C GLU A 357 10.98 -7.09 15.32
N ARG A 358 10.91 -7.75 16.47
CA ARG A 358 10.62 -9.19 16.63
C ARG A 358 9.69 -9.50 17.80
N ARG A 359 9.12 -8.47 18.44
CA ARG A 359 8.34 -8.56 19.69
C ARG A 359 6.88 -8.15 19.50
N ARG A 360 6.47 -7.82 18.27
CA ARG A 360 5.14 -7.35 17.89
C ARG A 360 4.69 -8.07 16.62
N PRO A 361 3.39 -8.38 16.48
CA PRO A 361 2.82 -8.81 15.20
C PRO A 361 3.14 -7.81 14.08
N GLN A 362 3.40 -8.33 12.88
CA GLN A 362 3.67 -7.56 11.68
C GLN A 362 2.97 -8.19 10.48
N ASP A 363 2.19 -7.39 9.75
CA ASP A 363 1.44 -7.80 8.57
C ASP A 363 1.90 -7.00 7.35
N GLY A 364 2.12 -7.67 6.23
CA GLY A 364 2.56 -7.07 4.98
C GLY A 364 2.17 -7.92 3.78
N SER A 365 2.52 -7.46 2.59
CA SER A 365 2.27 -8.21 1.36
C SER A 365 3.31 -7.95 0.28
N PHE A 366 3.44 -8.91 -0.64
CA PHE A 366 4.26 -8.79 -1.84
C PHE A 366 3.64 -9.59 -2.98
N ARG A 367 3.85 -9.13 -4.21
CA ARG A 367 3.40 -9.83 -5.42
C ARG A 367 4.57 -10.49 -6.11
N ALA A 368 4.39 -11.71 -6.60
CA ALA A 368 5.39 -12.40 -7.40
C ALA A 368 4.76 -13.04 -8.65
N ARG A 369 5.47 -13.00 -9.78
CA ARG A 369 5.07 -13.79 -10.96
C ARG A 369 5.50 -15.24 -10.78
N LEU A 370 4.55 -16.16 -10.85
CA LEU A 370 4.78 -17.60 -10.69
C LEU A 370 4.14 -18.38 -11.85
N ALA A 371 4.89 -19.29 -12.43
CA ALA A 371 4.37 -20.28 -13.37
C ALA A 371 3.75 -21.46 -12.62
N ARG A 372 2.62 -21.95 -13.12
CA ARG A 372 1.94 -23.19 -12.71
C ARG A 372 1.21 -23.72 -13.93
N ASP A 373 1.32 -25.01 -14.23
CA ASP A 373 0.63 -25.66 -15.35
C ASP A 373 0.83 -24.92 -16.71
N GLY A 374 2.05 -24.41 -16.94
CA GLY A 374 2.41 -23.60 -18.12
C GLY A 374 1.93 -22.14 -18.10
N GLN A 375 1.05 -21.76 -17.18
CA GLN A 375 0.51 -20.39 -17.09
C GLN A 375 1.29 -19.56 -16.06
N THR A 376 1.84 -18.42 -16.50
CA THR A 376 2.44 -17.43 -15.59
C THR A 376 1.37 -16.45 -15.12
N ALA A 377 1.13 -16.38 -13.81
CA ALA A 377 0.24 -15.40 -13.18
C ALA A 377 0.99 -14.55 -12.16
N THR A 378 0.47 -13.35 -11.90
CA THR A 378 0.90 -12.55 -10.74
C THR A 378 0.10 -13.02 -9.54
N VAL A 379 0.78 -13.64 -8.57
CA VAL A 379 0.20 -14.12 -7.32
C VAL A 379 0.49 -13.09 -6.24
N ASP A 380 -0.52 -12.74 -5.43
CA ASP A 380 -0.36 -11.86 -4.27
C ASP A 380 -0.16 -12.71 -3.01
N PHE A 381 0.84 -12.36 -2.21
CA PHE A 381 1.20 -13.06 -0.98
C PHE A 381 1.01 -12.11 0.19
N ARG A 382 0.08 -12.44 1.09
CA ARG A 382 -0.07 -11.71 2.36
C ARG A 382 0.64 -12.47 3.46
N VAL A 383 1.55 -11.80 4.15
CA VAL A 383 2.42 -12.38 5.17
C VAL A 383 2.07 -11.76 6.52
N SER A 384 1.68 -12.59 7.47
CA SER A 384 1.55 -12.24 8.88
C SER A 384 2.66 -12.93 9.67
N ILE A 385 3.37 -12.18 10.51
CA ILE A 385 4.44 -12.70 11.37
C ILE A 385 4.12 -12.32 12.81
N ILE A 386 4.09 -13.31 13.71
CA ILE A 386 3.79 -13.14 15.12
C ILE A 386 4.95 -13.63 16.01
N PRO A 387 5.25 -12.95 17.12
CA PRO A 387 6.20 -13.44 18.11
C PRO A 387 5.62 -14.64 18.88
N GLY A 388 6.46 -15.63 19.19
CA GLY A 388 6.13 -16.80 20.01
C GLY A 388 7.29 -17.21 20.91
N TYR A 389 7.07 -18.21 21.76
CA TYR A 389 8.03 -18.65 22.78
C TYR A 389 9.35 -19.16 22.18
N TYR A 390 9.29 -19.99 21.13
CA TYR A 390 10.45 -20.57 20.46
C TYR A 390 11.05 -19.70 19.34
N GLY A 391 10.46 -18.53 19.07
CA GLY A 391 10.80 -17.65 17.96
C GLY A 391 9.56 -17.04 17.31
N GLU A 392 9.76 -16.34 16.20
CA GLU A 392 8.64 -15.82 15.39
C GLU A 392 8.02 -16.93 14.55
N SER A 393 6.71 -16.93 14.39
CA SER A 393 5.97 -17.79 13.45
C SER A 393 5.40 -16.94 12.32
N ALA A 394 5.29 -17.50 11.12
CA ALA A 394 4.74 -16.81 9.95
C ALA A 394 3.61 -17.61 9.28
N VAL A 395 2.60 -16.89 8.78
CA VAL A 395 1.58 -17.43 7.89
C VAL A 395 1.60 -16.61 6.59
N ILE A 396 1.67 -17.30 5.45
CA ILE A 396 1.65 -16.69 4.13
C ILE A 396 0.38 -17.15 3.41
N ARG A 397 -0.60 -16.25 3.23
CA ARG A 397 -1.77 -16.52 2.39
C ARG A 397 -1.42 -16.30 0.92
N ILE A 398 -1.82 -17.25 0.09
CA ILE A 398 -1.60 -17.27 -1.36
C ILE A 398 -2.89 -16.86 -2.08
N LEU A 399 -2.85 -15.74 -2.77
CA LEU A 399 -3.95 -15.23 -3.60
C LEU A 399 -3.57 -15.42 -5.08
N ASP A 400 -3.76 -16.65 -5.55
CA ASP A 400 -3.58 -17.02 -6.95
C ASP A 400 -4.86 -16.68 -7.73
N PRO A 401 -4.83 -15.80 -8.74
CA PRO A 401 -6.01 -15.45 -9.54
C PRO A 401 -6.37 -16.51 -10.59
N ARG A 402 -5.54 -17.55 -10.79
CA ARG A 402 -5.85 -18.65 -11.73
C ARG A 402 -7.02 -19.50 -11.22
N GLY A 403 -7.91 -19.87 -12.12
CA GLY A 403 -9.10 -20.66 -11.79
C GLY A 403 -10.23 -19.88 -11.12
N LEU A 404 -10.14 -18.55 -11.01
CA LEU A 404 -11.27 -17.73 -10.55
C LEU A 404 -12.45 -17.83 -11.52
N PRO A 405 -13.70 -17.93 -11.00
CA PRO A 405 -14.90 -18.02 -11.82
C PRO A 405 -15.07 -16.76 -12.67
N GLN A 406 -15.24 -16.96 -13.97
CA GLN A 406 -15.56 -15.88 -14.93
C GLN A 406 -17.07 -15.71 -15.16
N SER A 407 -17.90 -16.62 -14.65
CA SER A 407 -19.36 -16.50 -14.63
C SER A 407 -19.97 -17.27 -13.45
N VAL A 408 -21.29 -17.18 -13.27
CA VAL A 408 -22.10 -17.98 -12.32
C VAL A 408 -21.90 -19.48 -12.55
N GLU A 409 -21.88 -19.93 -13.81
CA GLU A 409 -21.62 -21.32 -14.17
C GLU A 409 -20.21 -21.77 -13.72
N GLY A 410 -19.23 -20.86 -13.78
CA GLY A 410 -17.87 -21.09 -13.27
C GLY A 410 -17.77 -21.25 -11.75
N ILE A 411 -18.81 -20.92 -10.97
CA ILE A 411 -18.83 -21.10 -9.50
C ILE A 411 -18.98 -22.59 -9.12
N GLY A 412 -19.53 -23.44 -10.01
CA GLY A 412 -19.77 -24.86 -9.70
C GLY A 412 -21.04 -25.15 -8.89
N LEU A 413 -22.03 -24.25 -8.98
CA LEU A 413 -23.36 -24.41 -8.41
C LEU A 413 -24.19 -25.44 -9.20
N ARG A 414 -25.13 -26.12 -8.54
CA ARG A 414 -26.11 -27.01 -9.21
C ARG A 414 -26.90 -26.23 -10.27
N ALA A 415 -27.27 -26.88 -11.38
CA ALA A 415 -27.89 -26.18 -12.52
C ALA A 415 -29.14 -25.32 -12.17
N PRO A 416 -30.10 -25.76 -11.32
CA PRO A 416 -31.22 -24.91 -10.91
C PRO A 416 -30.79 -23.72 -10.04
N VAL A 417 -29.78 -23.90 -9.18
CA VAL A 417 -29.22 -22.84 -8.32
C VAL A 417 -28.50 -21.80 -9.17
N ALA A 418 -27.66 -22.24 -10.12
CA ALA A 418 -26.98 -21.37 -11.08
C ALA A 418 -27.99 -20.58 -11.94
N LEU A 419 -29.02 -21.25 -12.48
CA LEU A 419 -30.08 -20.61 -13.26
C LEU A 419 -30.83 -19.56 -12.44
N ARG A 420 -31.22 -19.88 -11.19
CA ARG A 420 -31.95 -18.96 -10.33
C ARG A 420 -31.08 -17.78 -9.91
N LEU A 421 -29.83 -17.99 -9.51
CA LEU A 421 -28.89 -16.91 -9.19
C LEU A 421 -28.68 -15.97 -10.39
N ARG A 422 -28.52 -16.52 -11.60
CA ARG A 422 -28.42 -15.72 -12.84
C ARG A 422 -29.69 -14.93 -13.17
N GLN A 423 -30.87 -15.36 -12.72
CA GLN A 423 -32.09 -14.53 -12.80
C GLN A 423 -32.02 -13.36 -11.80
N LEU A 424 -31.65 -13.62 -10.53
CA LEU A 424 -31.56 -12.57 -9.50
C LEU A 424 -30.53 -11.50 -9.86
N LEU A 425 -29.40 -11.89 -10.45
CA LEU A 425 -28.34 -10.98 -10.90
C LEU A 425 -28.71 -10.12 -12.12
N ARG A 426 -29.86 -10.35 -12.75
CA ARG A 426 -30.40 -9.49 -13.82
C ARG A 426 -31.37 -8.42 -13.31
N SER A 427 -31.70 -8.44 -12.02
CA SER A 427 -32.52 -7.40 -11.39
C SER A 427 -31.78 -6.06 -11.39
N SER A 428 -32.49 -4.98 -11.73
CA SER A 428 -31.94 -3.61 -11.62
C SER A 428 -31.82 -3.14 -10.17
N THR A 429 -32.64 -3.67 -9.27
CA THR A 429 -32.74 -3.24 -7.88
C THR A 429 -32.85 -4.43 -6.93
N GLY A 430 -32.42 -4.26 -5.67
CA GLY A 430 -32.54 -5.27 -4.63
C GLY A 430 -31.18 -5.79 -4.13
N ILE A 431 -31.18 -6.64 -3.10
CA ILE A 431 -29.98 -7.20 -2.48
C ILE A 431 -29.92 -8.73 -2.60
N VAL A 432 -28.77 -9.24 -3.04
CA VAL A 432 -28.43 -10.68 -3.00
C VAL A 432 -27.32 -10.88 -1.98
N LEU A 433 -27.52 -11.84 -1.08
CA LEU A 433 -26.59 -12.13 0.01
C LEU A 433 -25.93 -13.49 -0.19
N VAL A 434 -24.61 -13.56 -0.02
CA VAL A 434 -23.86 -14.83 0.04
C VAL A 434 -23.47 -15.12 1.49
N THR A 435 -23.83 -16.29 2.02
CA THR A 435 -23.59 -16.67 3.42
C THR A 435 -22.77 -17.94 3.54
N GLY A 436 -22.25 -18.16 4.75
CA GLY A 436 -21.45 -19.31 5.10
C GLY A 436 -20.29 -18.94 6.03
N PRO A 437 -19.62 -19.94 6.61
CA PRO A 437 -18.47 -19.73 7.50
C PRO A 437 -17.27 -19.13 6.77
N THR A 438 -16.22 -18.79 7.52
CA THR A 438 -14.92 -18.40 6.94
C THR A 438 -14.37 -19.54 6.07
N GLY A 439 -13.80 -19.21 4.90
CA GLY A 439 -13.27 -20.21 3.97
C GLY A 439 -14.31 -20.95 3.11
N SER A 440 -15.61 -20.60 3.21
CA SER A 440 -16.67 -21.19 2.37
C SER A 440 -16.69 -20.71 0.90
N GLY A 441 -15.75 -19.85 0.49
CA GLY A 441 -15.64 -19.35 -0.89
C GLY A 441 -16.50 -18.12 -1.23
N LYS A 442 -17.10 -17.44 -0.24
CA LYS A 442 -18.04 -16.31 -0.48
C LYS A 442 -17.49 -15.24 -1.43
N SER A 443 -16.27 -14.76 -1.20
CA SER A 443 -15.61 -13.74 -2.03
C SER A 443 -15.39 -14.22 -3.46
N THR A 444 -15.06 -15.51 -3.64
CA THR A 444 -14.91 -16.15 -4.95
C THR A 444 -16.25 -16.23 -5.71
N SER A 445 -17.33 -16.57 -5.01
CA SER A 445 -18.68 -16.59 -5.59
C SER A 445 -19.19 -15.19 -5.94
N LEU A 446 -18.95 -14.19 -5.08
CA LEU A 446 -19.22 -12.78 -5.39
C LEU A 446 -18.42 -12.30 -6.60
N PHE A 447 -17.15 -12.69 -6.73
CA PHE A 447 -16.34 -12.34 -7.90
C PHE A 447 -16.93 -12.91 -9.20
N GLY A 448 -17.34 -14.19 -9.20
CA GLY A 448 -18.02 -14.82 -10.34
C GLY A 448 -19.39 -14.19 -10.66
N ALA A 449 -20.15 -13.80 -9.63
CA ALA A 449 -21.39 -13.05 -9.80
C ALA A 449 -21.15 -11.67 -10.43
N LEU A 450 -20.18 -10.89 -9.93
CA LEU A 450 -19.80 -9.59 -10.49
C LEU A 450 -19.32 -9.69 -11.94
N LYS A 451 -18.50 -10.69 -12.28
CA LYS A 451 -18.11 -10.96 -13.66
C LYS A 451 -19.28 -11.33 -14.57
N SER A 452 -20.35 -11.92 -14.04
CA SER A 452 -21.56 -12.26 -14.80
C SER A 452 -22.49 -11.07 -15.04
N VAL A 453 -22.49 -10.09 -14.14
CA VAL A 453 -23.26 -8.84 -14.27
C VAL A 453 -22.51 -7.82 -15.13
N TYR A 454 -21.19 -7.86 -15.14
CA TYR A 454 -20.37 -6.88 -15.84
C TYR A 454 -20.59 -6.90 -17.36
N GLN A 455 -20.93 -5.73 -17.88
CA GLN A 455 -20.83 -5.34 -19.28
C GLN A 455 -20.36 -3.88 -19.34
N PRO A 456 -19.77 -3.38 -20.45
CA PRO A 456 -19.14 -2.05 -20.48
C PRO A 456 -20.04 -0.86 -20.12
N GLY A 457 -21.37 -1.02 -20.24
CA GLY A 457 -22.37 -0.02 -19.85
C GLY A 457 -22.87 -0.12 -18.41
N ILE A 458 -22.37 -1.06 -17.59
CA ILE A 458 -22.74 -1.24 -16.18
C ILE A 458 -21.57 -0.82 -15.29
N LYS A 459 -21.80 0.14 -14.41
CA LYS A 459 -20.84 0.65 -13.44
C LYS A 459 -20.95 -0.11 -12.12
N ILE A 460 -19.88 -0.83 -11.81
CA ILE A 460 -19.74 -1.63 -10.60
C ILE A 460 -18.73 -0.95 -9.66
N LEU A 461 -19.15 -0.67 -8.42
CA LEU A 461 -18.29 -0.20 -7.33
C LEU A 461 -18.24 -1.23 -6.20
N THR A 462 -17.05 -1.55 -5.69
CA THR A 462 -16.88 -2.49 -4.57
C THR A 462 -16.17 -1.83 -3.38
N ALA A 463 -16.57 -2.18 -2.16
CA ALA A 463 -15.83 -1.92 -0.93
C ALA A 463 -15.45 -3.27 -0.30
N GLU A 464 -14.16 -3.52 -0.08
CA GLU A 464 -13.62 -4.82 0.33
C GLU A 464 -12.61 -4.66 1.49
N ASN A 465 -12.52 -5.65 2.38
CA ASN A 465 -11.61 -5.60 3.54
C ASN A 465 -10.84 -6.91 3.73
N PRO A 466 -9.62 -7.02 3.16
CA PRO A 466 -9.04 -6.24 2.06
C PRO A 466 -9.55 -6.69 0.67
N ILE A 467 -9.06 -6.09 -0.43
CA ILE A 467 -9.34 -6.54 -1.80
C ILE A 467 -8.66 -7.90 -2.05
N GLU A 468 -9.44 -8.96 -2.25
CA GLU A 468 -8.91 -10.33 -2.41
C GLU A 468 -8.33 -10.59 -3.80
N TYR A 469 -8.97 -10.07 -4.84
CA TYR A 469 -8.56 -10.28 -6.23
C TYR A 469 -8.69 -8.96 -7.00
N VAL A 470 -7.58 -8.47 -7.56
CA VAL A 470 -7.59 -7.23 -8.36
C VAL A 470 -8.20 -7.49 -9.73
N CYS A 471 -9.13 -6.62 -10.12
CA CYS A 471 -9.88 -6.70 -11.35
C CYS A 471 -9.96 -5.31 -12.02
N ASP A 472 -9.70 -5.26 -13.32
CA ASP A 472 -9.72 -4.04 -14.14
C ASP A 472 -11.14 -3.63 -14.59
N THR A 473 -12.04 -4.61 -14.73
CA THR A 473 -13.41 -4.40 -15.23
C THR A 473 -14.30 -3.60 -14.28
N PHE A 474 -14.05 -3.62 -12.97
CA PHE A 474 -14.84 -2.88 -11.97
C PHE A 474 -13.95 -2.00 -11.08
N ARG A 475 -14.54 -1.15 -10.23
CA ARG A 475 -13.78 -0.23 -9.36
C ARG A 475 -13.81 -0.73 -7.94
N GLN A 476 -12.66 -1.18 -7.47
CA GLN A 476 -12.50 -1.76 -6.14
C GLN A 476 -11.87 -0.75 -5.17
N HIS A 477 -12.41 -0.71 -3.96
CA HIS A 477 -11.96 0.18 -2.92
C HIS A 477 -11.69 -0.62 -1.63
N GLU A 478 -10.46 -0.49 -1.10
CA GLU A 478 -10.05 -1.19 0.11
C GLU A 478 -10.44 -0.39 1.36
N VAL A 479 -11.02 -1.07 2.34
CA VAL A 479 -11.34 -0.53 3.65
C VAL A 479 -10.07 -0.25 4.44
N ASP A 480 -9.92 0.99 4.92
CA ASP A 480 -8.87 1.39 5.86
C ASP A 480 -9.49 2.17 7.02
N GLU A 481 -9.75 1.45 8.11
CA GLU A 481 -10.31 2.00 9.35
C GLU A 481 -9.40 3.08 9.96
N ARG A 482 -8.07 3.02 9.74
CA ARG A 482 -7.10 3.99 10.27
C ARG A 482 -7.24 5.37 9.61
N LEU A 483 -7.73 5.38 8.36
CA LEU A 483 -8.04 6.59 7.60
C LEU A 483 -9.53 6.98 7.66
N GLY A 484 -10.38 6.19 8.34
CA GLY A 484 -11.84 6.38 8.38
C GLY A 484 -12.59 5.88 7.14
N ASN A 485 -11.91 5.16 6.24
CA ASN A 485 -12.47 4.57 5.03
C ASN A 485 -13.19 3.24 5.34
N THR A 486 -14.32 3.32 6.05
CA THR A 486 -15.15 2.15 6.42
C THR A 486 -16.11 1.75 5.29
N PHE A 487 -16.72 0.55 5.39
CA PHE A 487 -17.78 0.11 4.48
C PHE A 487 -18.92 1.14 4.39
N ALA A 488 -19.40 1.66 5.52
CA ALA A 488 -20.44 2.69 5.56
C ALA A 488 -20.00 4.03 4.90
N THR A 489 -18.74 4.44 5.06
CA THR A 489 -18.18 5.63 4.40
C THR A 489 -18.12 5.46 2.87
N PHE A 490 -17.68 4.30 2.38
CA PHE A 490 -17.67 3.99 0.95
C PHE A 490 -19.08 3.93 0.39
N LEU A 491 -20.00 3.19 1.02
CA LEU A 491 -21.37 3.00 0.56
C LEU A 491 -22.14 4.33 0.46
N ARG A 492 -21.98 5.24 1.43
CA ARG A 492 -22.50 6.62 1.34
C ARG A 492 -21.94 7.40 0.15
N SER A 493 -20.71 7.11 -0.25
CA SER A 493 -20.03 7.81 -1.35
C SER A 493 -20.41 7.20 -2.69
N PHE A 494 -20.56 5.87 -2.77
CA PHE A 494 -21.03 5.16 -3.95
C PHE A 494 -22.39 5.67 -4.43
N LEU A 495 -23.32 5.96 -3.52
CA LEU A 495 -24.62 6.58 -3.86
C LEU A 495 -24.53 7.98 -4.53
N ARG A 496 -23.34 8.62 -4.53
CA ARG A 496 -23.04 9.87 -5.27
C ARG A 496 -22.13 9.66 -6.49
N HIS A 497 -21.76 8.42 -6.77
CA HIS A 497 -20.91 8.03 -7.89
C HIS A 497 -21.70 7.35 -9.01
N ASP A 498 -23.02 7.43 -9.04
CA ASP A 498 -23.87 6.91 -10.14
C ASP A 498 -23.58 5.43 -10.52
N PRO A 499 -23.64 4.47 -9.57
CA PRO A 499 -23.41 3.05 -9.84
C PRO A 499 -24.71 2.33 -10.24
N ASP A 500 -24.60 1.29 -11.04
CA ASP A 500 -25.69 0.32 -11.25
C ASP A 500 -25.62 -0.81 -10.19
N VAL A 501 -24.40 -1.22 -9.85
CA VAL A 501 -24.13 -2.35 -8.95
C VAL A 501 -23.16 -1.92 -7.85
N ILE A 502 -23.51 -2.27 -6.61
CA ILE A 502 -22.67 -2.05 -5.45
C ILE A 502 -22.35 -3.40 -4.81
N MET A 503 -21.06 -3.69 -4.57
CA MET A 503 -20.65 -4.83 -3.75
C MET A 503 -20.01 -4.36 -2.45
N ILE A 504 -20.51 -4.88 -1.33
CA ILE A 504 -19.93 -4.66 0.00
C ILE A 504 -19.42 -6.01 0.48
N GLY A 505 -18.13 -6.12 0.78
CA GLY A 505 -17.47 -7.39 1.10
C GLY A 505 -18.17 -8.18 2.21
N GLU A 506 -18.73 -7.48 3.20
CA GLU A 506 -19.50 -8.07 4.30
C GLU A 506 -20.36 -7.02 5.02
N ILE A 507 -21.49 -7.45 5.58
CA ILE A 507 -22.31 -6.65 6.51
C ILE A 507 -22.03 -7.14 7.94
N ARG A 508 -21.25 -6.36 8.70
CA ARG A 508 -20.91 -6.65 10.12
C ARG A 508 -21.79 -5.92 11.12
N ASP A 509 -22.17 -4.69 10.78
CA ASP A 509 -22.80 -3.71 11.66
C ASP A 509 -24.11 -3.16 11.07
N GLY A 510 -24.93 -2.57 11.92
CA GLY A 510 -26.26 -2.08 11.55
C GLY A 510 -26.27 -0.83 10.66
N GLU A 511 -25.20 -0.02 10.67
CA GLU A 511 -25.07 1.17 9.83
C GLU A 511 -24.86 0.75 8.37
N THR A 512 -23.90 -0.15 8.13
CA THR A 512 -23.62 -0.78 6.84
C THR A 512 -24.84 -1.55 6.34
N ALA A 513 -25.53 -2.30 7.21
CA ALA A 513 -26.74 -3.04 6.87
C ALA A 513 -27.87 -2.10 6.38
N ASN A 514 -28.20 -1.06 7.17
CA ASN A 514 -29.24 -0.10 6.81
C ASN A 514 -28.93 0.66 5.53
N LEU A 515 -27.67 1.07 5.32
CA LEU A 515 -27.25 1.72 4.09
C LEU A 515 -27.36 0.78 2.87
N ALA A 516 -27.05 -0.51 3.03
CA ALA A 516 -27.11 -1.48 1.94
C ALA A 516 -28.56 -1.76 1.50
N PHE A 517 -29.47 -1.94 2.46
CA PHE A 517 -30.89 -2.13 2.18
C PHE A 517 -31.55 -0.86 1.60
N ARG A 518 -31.13 0.33 2.02
CA ARG A 518 -31.56 1.60 1.40
C ARG A 518 -31.02 1.76 -0.01
N ALA A 519 -29.76 1.43 -0.28
CA ALA A 519 -29.20 1.43 -1.64
C ALA A 519 -29.99 0.49 -2.58
N ALA A 520 -30.29 -0.72 -2.10
CA ALA A 520 -31.12 -1.69 -2.81
C ALA A 520 -32.52 -1.14 -3.14
N GLN A 521 -33.16 -0.46 -2.18
CA GLN A 521 -34.47 0.17 -2.36
C GLN A 521 -34.45 1.39 -3.29
N THR A 522 -33.33 2.12 -3.39
CA THR A 522 -33.21 3.36 -4.17
C THR A 522 -32.71 3.18 -5.60
N GLY A 523 -32.71 1.95 -6.14
CA GLY A 523 -32.46 1.71 -7.56
C GLY A 523 -31.21 0.90 -7.91
N HIS A 524 -30.54 0.29 -6.92
CA HIS A 524 -29.24 -0.37 -7.13
C HIS A 524 -29.32 -1.88 -6.92
N LEU A 525 -28.57 -2.67 -7.69
CA LEU A 525 -28.30 -4.06 -7.35
C LEU A 525 -27.17 -4.12 -6.32
N VAL A 526 -27.46 -4.63 -5.13
CA VAL A 526 -26.48 -4.76 -4.05
C VAL A 526 -26.09 -6.22 -3.86
N LEU A 527 -24.79 -6.49 -3.86
CA LEU A 527 -24.24 -7.81 -3.52
C LEU A 527 -23.46 -7.70 -2.20
N SER A 528 -23.66 -8.62 -1.26
CA SER A 528 -22.87 -8.63 -0.03
C SER A 528 -22.76 -10.01 0.61
N THR A 529 -22.00 -10.10 1.71
CA THR A 529 -21.91 -11.32 2.52
C THR A 529 -22.43 -11.17 3.95
N LEU A 530 -22.92 -12.28 4.49
CA LEU A 530 -23.22 -12.45 5.91
C LEU A 530 -22.54 -13.72 6.44
N HIS A 531 -22.41 -13.79 7.76
CA HIS A 531 -21.93 -14.97 8.48
C HIS A 531 -23.10 -15.68 9.17
N THR A 532 -23.83 -16.50 8.41
CA THR A 532 -24.88 -17.41 8.91
C THR A 532 -24.56 -18.85 8.52
N ASN A 533 -25.20 -19.82 9.19
CA ASN A 533 -24.98 -21.25 8.94
C ASN A 533 -25.79 -21.81 7.77
N ASP A 534 -26.90 -21.15 7.46
CA ASP A 534 -27.91 -21.45 6.45
C ASP A 534 -28.47 -20.13 5.87
N ALA A 535 -29.22 -20.21 4.78
CA ALA A 535 -29.76 -19.07 4.04
C ALA A 535 -30.89 -18.34 4.78
N ILE A 536 -31.77 -19.07 5.45
CA ILE A 536 -32.98 -18.52 6.10
C ILE A 536 -32.59 -17.72 7.36
N SER A 537 -31.57 -18.18 8.09
CA SER A 537 -30.97 -17.48 9.24
C SER A 537 -30.36 -16.11 8.91
N ALA A 538 -30.31 -15.70 7.64
CA ALA A 538 -30.03 -14.30 7.28
C ALA A 538 -31.10 -13.34 7.82
N VAL A 539 -32.37 -13.74 7.89
CA VAL A 539 -33.48 -12.89 8.37
C VAL A 539 -33.28 -12.43 9.82
N PRO A 540 -33.16 -13.32 10.83
CA PRO A 540 -32.92 -12.89 12.22
C PRO A 540 -31.60 -12.13 12.33
N ARG A 541 -30.55 -12.51 11.58
CA ARG A 541 -29.28 -11.78 11.60
C ARG A 541 -29.41 -10.33 11.11
N LEU A 542 -30.29 -10.06 10.14
CA LEU A 542 -30.57 -8.71 9.66
C LEU A 542 -31.43 -7.90 10.65
N LEU A 543 -32.39 -8.55 11.32
CA LEU A 543 -33.18 -7.95 12.39
C LEU A 543 -32.31 -7.59 13.61
N ASP A 544 -31.37 -8.46 14.02
CA ASP A 544 -30.37 -8.21 15.07
C ASP A 544 -29.45 -7.02 14.74
N LEU A 545 -29.20 -6.79 13.44
CA LEU A 545 -28.45 -5.64 12.93
C LEU A 545 -29.33 -4.37 12.81
N GLY A 546 -30.60 -4.42 13.20
CA GLY A 546 -31.51 -3.28 13.16
C GLY A 546 -31.94 -2.88 11.75
N VAL A 547 -32.05 -3.82 10.81
CA VAL A 547 -32.73 -3.60 9.52
C VAL A 547 -34.22 -3.86 9.70
N ASP A 548 -35.07 -2.90 9.33
CA ASP A 548 -36.53 -3.04 9.42
C ASP A 548 -37.04 -4.23 8.60
N ALA A 549 -37.96 -5.03 9.18
CA ALA A 549 -38.57 -6.18 8.50
C ALA A 549 -39.16 -5.83 7.12
N ASN A 550 -39.81 -4.66 7.01
CA ASN A 550 -40.33 -4.13 5.75
C ASN A 550 -39.24 -3.92 4.68
N LEU A 551 -38.05 -3.47 5.07
CA LEU A 551 -36.92 -3.31 4.14
C LEU A 551 -36.34 -4.66 3.73
N ILE A 552 -36.28 -5.61 4.65
CA ILE A 552 -35.87 -6.99 4.34
C ILE A 552 -36.82 -7.58 3.29
N ALA A 553 -38.12 -7.54 3.56
CA ALA A 553 -39.13 -8.12 2.68
C ALA A 553 -39.30 -7.40 1.34
N SER A 554 -39.07 -6.09 1.26
CA SER A 554 -39.18 -5.33 0.00
C SER A 554 -37.96 -5.45 -0.91
N SER A 555 -36.77 -5.72 -0.34
CA SER A 555 -35.49 -5.54 -1.05
C SER A 555 -34.65 -6.81 -1.17
N LEU A 556 -34.87 -7.84 -0.33
CA LEU A 556 -34.09 -9.09 -0.37
C LEU A 556 -34.51 -9.97 -1.55
N LEU A 557 -33.66 -10.05 -2.57
CA LEU A 557 -33.89 -10.86 -3.78
C LEU A 557 -33.63 -12.35 -3.54
N GLY A 558 -32.66 -12.67 -2.68
CA GLY A 558 -32.31 -14.05 -2.37
C GLY A 558 -31.03 -14.17 -1.56
N VAL A 559 -30.86 -15.36 -0.97
CA VAL A 559 -29.75 -15.70 -0.08
C VAL A 559 -29.14 -17.02 -0.52
N LEU A 560 -27.89 -16.96 -1.01
CA LEU A 560 -27.08 -18.13 -1.34
C LEU A 560 -26.25 -18.52 -0.11
N SER A 561 -26.59 -19.61 0.57
CA SER A 561 -25.70 -20.15 1.61
C SER A 561 -24.81 -21.23 1.01
N GLN A 562 -23.51 -21.18 1.32
CA GLN A 562 -22.53 -22.06 0.71
C GLN A 562 -21.46 -22.58 1.68
N ARG A 563 -20.91 -23.74 1.32
CA ARG A 563 -19.79 -24.43 1.97
C ARG A 563 -18.86 -25.01 0.90
N LEU A 564 -17.64 -25.41 1.28
CA LEU A 564 -16.72 -26.11 0.37
C LEU A 564 -16.44 -27.52 0.89
N ALA A 565 -16.64 -28.51 0.02
CA ALA A 565 -16.21 -29.89 0.21
C ALA A 565 -15.07 -30.21 -0.78
N ARG A 566 -14.15 -31.06 -0.36
CA ARG A 566 -13.06 -31.58 -1.19
C ARG A 566 -13.61 -32.55 -2.23
N GLU A 567 -13.07 -32.52 -3.44
CA GLU A 567 -13.45 -33.48 -4.49
C GLU A 567 -12.63 -34.75 -4.40
N VAL A 568 -13.29 -35.91 -4.49
CA VAL A 568 -12.64 -37.23 -4.57
C VAL A 568 -11.76 -37.29 -5.83
N CYS A 569 -10.50 -37.71 -5.65
CA CYS A 569 -9.53 -37.77 -6.73
C CYS A 569 -9.97 -38.75 -7.82
N THR A 570 -10.20 -38.25 -9.02
CA THR A 570 -10.69 -39.03 -10.18
C THR A 570 -9.75 -40.15 -10.62
N GLN A 571 -8.46 -40.09 -10.28
CA GLN A 571 -7.47 -41.12 -10.65
C GLN A 571 -7.37 -42.29 -9.67
N CYS A 572 -7.82 -42.14 -8.43
CA CYS A 572 -7.80 -43.20 -7.42
C CYS A 572 -9.17 -43.39 -6.76
N ARG A 573 -10.24 -43.03 -7.50
CA ARG A 573 -11.61 -43.21 -7.06
C ARG A 573 -11.97 -44.70 -7.09
N GLU A 574 -12.36 -45.22 -5.94
CA GLU A 574 -12.82 -46.60 -5.75
C GLU A 574 -14.18 -46.62 -5.03
N PRO A 575 -15.01 -47.65 -5.27
CA PRO A 575 -16.19 -47.88 -4.45
C PRO A 575 -15.79 -48.28 -3.01
N TYR A 576 -16.62 -47.92 -2.03
CA TYR A 576 -16.50 -48.40 -0.65
C TYR A 576 -17.87 -48.59 0.00
N ALA A 577 -17.91 -49.24 1.15
CA ALA A 577 -19.09 -49.28 2.01
C ALA A 577 -18.80 -48.48 3.29
N PRO A 578 -19.55 -47.40 3.59
CA PRO A 578 -19.46 -46.74 4.89
C PRO A 578 -19.99 -47.68 6.00
N PRO A 579 -19.47 -47.59 7.24
CA PRO A 579 -20.02 -48.36 8.36
C PRO A 579 -21.50 -48.05 8.58
N ARG A 580 -22.32 -49.09 8.77
CA ARG A 580 -23.77 -48.96 8.96
C ARG A 580 -24.13 -48.03 10.13
N GLU A 581 -23.42 -48.16 11.25
CA GLU A 581 -23.59 -47.33 12.45
C GLU A 581 -23.38 -45.84 12.13
N LEU A 582 -22.36 -45.52 11.33
CA LEU A 582 -22.06 -44.15 10.91
C LEU A 582 -23.14 -43.56 9.98
N LEU A 583 -23.73 -44.39 9.11
CA LEU A 583 -24.85 -43.99 8.24
C LEU A 583 -26.11 -43.70 9.07
N GLU A 584 -26.46 -44.59 10.00
CA GLU A 584 -27.61 -44.43 10.89
C GLU A 584 -27.44 -43.20 11.82
N GLU A 585 -26.24 -42.95 12.36
CA GLU A 585 -25.95 -41.76 13.18
C GLU A 585 -26.01 -40.45 12.36
N THR A 586 -25.45 -40.46 11.15
CA THR A 586 -25.25 -39.24 10.34
C THR A 586 -26.49 -38.83 9.54
N LEU A 587 -27.13 -39.81 8.88
CA LEU A 587 -28.25 -39.60 7.96
C LEU A 587 -29.60 -39.95 8.61
N GLY A 588 -29.61 -40.81 9.63
CA GLY A 588 -30.84 -41.40 10.18
C GLY A 588 -31.36 -42.61 9.38
N THR A 589 -30.63 -43.03 8.35
CA THR A 589 -30.99 -44.12 7.44
C THR A 589 -29.74 -44.95 7.11
N SER A 590 -29.93 -46.24 6.82
CA SER A 590 -28.81 -47.15 6.53
C SER A 590 -28.32 -47.07 5.08
N CYS A 591 -29.14 -46.61 4.12
CA CYS A 591 -28.82 -46.35 2.70
C CYS A 591 -27.76 -47.28 2.08
N LEU A 592 -27.91 -48.59 2.30
CA LEU A 592 -26.91 -49.61 1.95
C LEU A 592 -26.80 -49.84 0.44
N ASP A 593 -27.89 -49.62 -0.30
CA ASP A 593 -27.97 -49.82 -1.75
C ASP A 593 -27.40 -48.65 -2.56
N PHE A 594 -26.88 -47.62 -1.91
CA PHE A 594 -26.27 -46.45 -2.56
C PHE A 594 -24.79 -46.73 -2.89
N GLU A 595 -24.35 -46.46 -4.12
CA GLU A 595 -22.94 -46.58 -4.50
C GLU A 595 -22.09 -45.44 -3.91
N TRP A 596 -21.32 -45.74 -2.86
CA TRP A 596 -20.41 -44.79 -2.23
C TRP A 596 -19.01 -44.86 -2.85
N PHE A 597 -18.39 -43.70 -3.12
CA PHE A 597 -17.05 -43.61 -3.68
C PHE A 597 -16.09 -42.88 -2.74
N ARG A 598 -14.84 -43.32 -2.64
CA ARG A 598 -13.74 -42.63 -1.94
C ARG A 598 -12.50 -42.57 -2.83
N GLY A 599 -11.52 -41.76 -2.45
CA GLY A 599 -10.20 -41.80 -3.06
C GLY A 599 -9.24 -42.64 -2.23
N ALA A 600 -8.66 -43.70 -2.82
CA ALA A 600 -7.68 -44.56 -2.14
C ALA A 600 -6.36 -43.85 -1.79
N GLY A 601 -6.06 -42.74 -2.49
CA GLY A 601 -4.78 -42.04 -2.43
C GLY A 601 -3.83 -42.49 -3.54
N CYS A 602 -3.30 -41.53 -4.31
CA CYS A 602 -2.28 -41.77 -5.32
C CYS A 602 -1.35 -40.56 -5.44
N ALA A 603 -0.24 -40.70 -6.18
CA ALA A 603 0.72 -39.62 -6.40
C ALA A 603 0.06 -38.31 -6.90
N ALA A 604 -0.95 -38.40 -7.79
CA ALA A 604 -1.61 -37.22 -8.36
C ALA A 604 -2.52 -36.44 -7.39
N CYS A 605 -2.80 -36.97 -6.21
CA CYS A 605 -3.45 -36.26 -5.09
C CYS A 605 -2.54 -36.17 -3.84
N ASN A 606 -1.24 -36.40 -4.01
CA ASN A 606 -0.26 -36.52 -2.92
C ASN A 606 -0.77 -37.48 -1.82
N TYR A 607 -1.32 -38.63 -2.23
CA TYR A 607 -1.88 -39.69 -1.37
C TYR A 607 -3.02 -39.29 -0.43
N ALA A 608 -3.67 -38.14 -0.64
CA ALA A 608 -4.76 -37.68 0.24
C ALA A 608 -6.15 -38.25 -0.10
N GLY A 609 -6.33 -38.88 -1.27
CA GLY A 609 -7.64 -39.30 -1.77
C GLY A 609 -8.51 -38.18 -2.36
N TYR A 610 -8.16 -36.91 -2.13
CA TYR A 610 -8.90 -35.74 -2.63
C TYR A 610 -8.01 -34.80 -3.46
N ARG A 611 -8.60 -34.11 -4.44
CA ARG A 611 -7.92 -33.08 -5.25
C ARG A 611 -8.90 -32.00 -5.69
N GLY A 612 -8.74 -30.78 -5.19
CA GLY A 612 -9.63 -29.66 -5.46
C GLY A 612 -10.84 -29.63 -4.52
N ARG A 613 -11.70 -28.63 -4.73
CA ARG A 613 -12.89 -28.37 -3.93
C ARG A 613 -14.06 -27.98 -4.82
N MET A 614 -15.25 -28.43 -4.44
CA MET A 614 -16.52 -28.00 -5.01
C MET A 614 -17.34 -27.21 -3.99
N VAL A 615 -18.19 -26.33 -4.50
CA VAL A 615 -19.21 -25.64 -3.71
C VAL A 615 -20.31 -26.65 -3.33
N LEU A 616 -20.82 -26.56 -2.11
CA LEU A 616 -22.11 -27.10 -1.69
C LEU A 616 -23.01 -25.91 -1.36
N SER A 617 -24.21 -25.86 -1.92
CA SER A 617 -25.02 -24.64 -1.98
C SER A 617 -26.51 -24.88 -1.75
N GLU A 618 -27.14 -23.95 -1.03
CA GLU A 618 -28.58 -23.73 -1.06
C GLU A 618 -28.88 -22.29 -1.48
N LEU A 619 -30.03 -22.08 -2.11
CA LEU A 619 -30.49 -20.76 -2.52
C LEU A 619 -31.96 -20.59 -2.13
N TRP A 620 -32.20 -19.75 -1.13
CA TRP A 620 -33.52 -19.26 -0.79
C TRP A 620 -33.84 -18.02 -1.63
N THR A 621 -35.01 -17.98 -2.23
CA THR A 621 -35.63 -16.74 -2.73
C THR A 621 -36.92 -16.52 -1.93
N PRO A 622 -37.10 -15.36 -1.26
CA PRO A 622 -38.36 -15.05 -0.59
C PRO A 622 -39.54 -15.12 -1.57
N ASN A 623 -40.62 -15.77 -1.13
CA ASN A 623 -41.90 -15.78 -1.81
C ASN A 623 -42.91 -14.84 -1.09
N ASP A 624 -44.11 -14.64 -1.66
CA ASP A 624 -45.13 -13.75 -1.08
C ASP A 624 -45.56 -14.14 0.34
N ALA A 625 -45.60 -15.44 0.67
CA ALA A 625 -45.92 -15.90 2.02
C ALA A 625 -44.77 -15.59 3.00
N ASP A 626 -43.52 -15.80 2.59
CA ASP A 626 -42.34 -15.43 3.38
C ASP A 626 -42.34 -13.91 3.68
N ILE A 627 -42.61 -13.09 2.65
CA ILE A 627 -42.72 -11.63 2.74
C ILE A 627 -43.80 -11.20 3.75
N VAL A 628 -44.99 -11.83 3.69
CA VAL A 628 -46.09 -11.55 4.63
C VAL A 628 -45.74 -11.96 6.07
N LEU A 629 -45.08 -13.10 6.26
CA LEU A 629 -44.69 -13.57 7.59
C LEU A 629 -43.59 -12.69 8.21
N ILE A 630 -42.58 -12.30 7.42
CA ILE A 630 -41.50 -11.38 7.85
C ILE A 630 -42.09 -10.02 8.25
N ASN A 631 -42.95 -9.43 7.43
CA ASN A 631 -43.57 -8.12 7.71
C ASN A 631 -44.49 -8.12 8.93
N LYS A 632 -45.10 -9.26 9.26
CA LYS A 632 -45.93 -9.43 10.47
C LYS A 632 -45.12 -9.66 11.74
N GLY A 633 -43.79 -9.87 11.64
CA GLY A 633 -42.98 -10.30 12.77
C GLY A 633 -43.38 -11.69 13.28
N ALA A 634 -43.79 -12.58 12.38
CA ALA A 634 -44.19 -13.94 12.73
C ALA A 634 -43.02 -14.71 13.41
N PRO A 635 -43.32 -15.73 14.25
CA PRO A 635 -42.30 -16.60 14.80
C PRO A 635 -41.36 -17.14 13.71
N PHE A 636 -40.05 -17.08 13.96
CA PHE A 636 -39.04 -17.42 12.95
C PHE A 636 -39.21 -18.83 12.36
N GLU A 637 -39.76 -19.78 13.12
CA GLU A 637 -39.98 -21.14 12.64
C GLU A 637 -41.14 -21.25 11.64
N GLU A 638 -42.13 -20.35 11.68
CA GLU A 638 -43.17 -20.24 10.63
C GLU A 638 -42.57 -19.69 9.33
N VAL A 639 -41.71 -18.66 9.42
CA VAL A 639 -40.95 -18.13 8.27
C VAL A 639 -40.08 -19.23 7.67
N ARG A 640 -39.39 -20.00 8.51
CA ARG A 640 -38.52 -21.11 8.08
C ARG A 640 -39.31 -22.22 7.39
N GLU A 641 -40.45 -22.62 7.94
CA GLU A 641 -41.30 -23.65 7.34
C GLU A 641 -41.96 -23.20 6.02
N SER A 642 -42.25 -21.91 5.87
CA SER A 642 -42.63 -21.32 4.58
C SER A 642 -41.47 -21.37 3.58
N ALA A 643 -40.32 -20.81 3.96
CA ALA A 643 -39.14 -20.69 3.10
C ALA A 643 -38.56 -22.04 2.65
N ARG A 644 -38.64 -23.10 3.48
CA ARG A 644 -38.22 -24.47 3.12
C ARG A 644 -38.89 -24.98 1.84
N LYS A 645 -40.12 -24.54 1.54
CA LYS A 645 -40.91 -25.02 0.39
C LYS A 645 -40.45 -24.46 -0.95
N THR A 646 -39.74 -23.32 -0.95
CA THR A 646 -39.22 -22.65 -2.16
C THR A 646 -37.69 -22.58 -2.22
N THR A 647 -37.00 -22.98 -1.15
CA THR A 647 -35.53 -23.02 -1.11
C THR A 647 -34.99 -24.17 -1.94
N LEU A 648 -34.08 -23.88 -2.87
CA LEU A 648 -33.29 -24.92 -3.54
C LEU A 648 -32.29 -25.46 -2.51
N SER A 649 -32.48 -26.70 -2.04
CA SER A 649 -31.81 -27.19 -0.84
C SER A 649 -30.35 -27.59 -1.08
N MET A 650 -29.53 -27.49 -0.02
CA MET A 650 -28.17 -28.02 -0.01
C MET A 650 -28.16 -29.56 0.01
N ALA A 651 -29.23 -30.18 0.51
CA ALA A 651 -29.38 -31.63 0.52
C ALA A 651 -29.45 -32.19 -0.92
N ASP A 652 -30.22 -31.55 -1.82
CA ASP A 652 -30.28 -31.95 -3.23
C ASP A 652 -28.91 -31.80 -3.93
N ASP A 653 -28.20 -30.71 -3.64
CA ASP A 653 -26.86 -30.43 -4.21
C ASP A 653 -25.83 -31.47 -3.76
N VAL A 654 -25.89 -31.86 -2.49
CA VAL A 654 -25.05 -32.93 -1.93
C VAL A 654 -25.42 -34.30 -2.49
N ALA A 655 -26.72 -34.62 -2.61
CA ALA A 655 -27.18 -35.90 -3.15
C ALA A 655 -26.74 -36.09 -4.62
N GLU A 656 -26.88 -35.06 -5.47
CA GLU A 656 -26.38 -35.08 -6.85
C GLU A 656 -24.86 -35.30 -6.90
N LYS A 657 -24.09 -34.59 -6.06
CA LYS A 657 -22.62 -34.70 -6.01
C LYS A 657 -22.11 -36.01 -5.42
N LEU A 658 -22.87 -36.62 -4.49
CA LEU A 658 -22.63 -37.99 -4.01
C LEU A 658 -22.89 -39.02 -5.10
N ALA A 659 -24.02 -38.93 -5.81
CA ALA A 659 -24.40 -39.88 -6.87
C ALA A 659 -23.42 -39.86 -8.05
N LEU A 660 -22.81 -38.71 -8.33
CA LEU A 660 -21.71 -38.58 -9.31
C LEU A 660 -20.35 -39.08 -8.78
N GLY A 661 -20.25 -39.50 -7.53
CA GLY A 661 -19.02 -39.94 -6.88
C GLY A 661 -17.97 -38.83 -6.80
N ARG A 662 -18.38 -37.58 -6.54
CA ARG A 662 -17.48 -36.40 -6.41
C ARG A 662 -17.07 -36.11 -4.97
N THR A 663 -17.83 -36.61 -3.99
CA THR A 663 -17.50 -36.54 -2.54
C THR A 663 -17.90 -37.84 -1.86
N ASN A 664 -17.59 -37.96 -0.57
CA ASN A 664 -17.92 -39.12 0.26
C ASN A 664 -18.52 -38.68 1.61
N LEU A 665 -18.92 -39.64 2.44
CA LEU A 665 -19.55 -39.38 3.74
C LEU A 665 -18.62 -38.66 4.73
N GLU A 666 -17.35 -39.06 4.82
CA GLU A 666 -16.33 -38.47 5.69
C GLU A 666 -16.20 -36.96 5.46
N GLU A 667 -16.10 -36.56 4.19
CA GLU A 667 -15.94 -35.18 3.79
C GLU A 667 -17.21 -34.34 4.01
N LEU A 668 -18.39 -34.95 3.91
CA LEU A 668 -19.65 -34.29 4.23
C LEU A 668 -19.83 -34.06 5.74
N ILE A 669 -19.45 -35.02 6.58
CA ILE A 669 -19.39 -34.85 8.04
C ILE A 669 -18.43 -33.71 8.41
N ARG A 670 -17.30 -33.59 7.71
CA ARG A 670 -16.33 -32.51 7.91
C ARG A 670 -16.84 -31.13 7.47
N ALA A 671 -17.62 -31.07 6.38
CA ALA A 671 -18.02 -29.82 5.75
C ALA A 671 -19.37 -29.26 6.25
N LEU A 672 -20.32 -30.14 6.58
CA LEU A 672 -21.73 -29.81 6.84
C LEU A 672 -22.12 -30.00 8.31
N PRO A 673 -23.09 -29.23 8.83
CA PRO A 673 -23.67 -29.51 10.14
C PRO A 673 -24.60 -30.73 10.09
N HIS A 674 -24.71 -31.46 11.21
CA HIS A 674 -25.60 -32.63 11.33
C HIS A 674 -27.06 -32.36 10.91
N SER A 675 -27.55 -31.13 11.10
CA SER A 675 -28.90 -30.73 10.68
C SER A 675 -29.10 -30.73 9.16
N THR A 676 -28.05 -30.49 8.37
CA THR A 676 -28.09 -30.63 6.90
C THR A 676 -27.93 -32.09 6.48
N LEU A 677 -27.08 -32.86 7.18
CA LEU A 677 -26.85 -34.28 6.88
C LEU A 677 -28.12 -35.13 7.05
N ARG A 678 -28.93 -34.86 8.09
CA ARG A 678 -30.24 -35.50 8.30
C ARG A 678 -31.33 -35.10 7.29
N GLN A 679 -31.08 -34.14 6.40
CA GLN A 679 -31.99 -33.79 5.31
C GLN A 679 -31.65 -34.52 4.01
N LEU A 680 -30.52 -35.26 3.97
CA LEU A 680 -30.12 -36.04 2.81
C LEU A 680 -31.04 -37.26 2.64
N GLN A 681 -31.68 -37.36 1.49
CA GLN A 681 -32.43 -38.54 1.06
C GLN A 681 -31.65 -39.20 -0.09
N LEU A 682 -31.14 -40.41 0.15
CA LEU A 682 -30.34 -41.17 -0.80
C LEU A 682 -31.10 -42.44 -1.20
N GLY A 683 -31.60 -42.45 -2.44
CA GLY A 683 -32.54 -43.45 -2.97
C GLY A 683 -34.00 -43.17 -2.58
N THR A 684 -35.01 -43.53 -3.37
CA THR A 684 -35.01 -44.23 -4.68
C THR A 684 -35.43 -43.30 -5.82
N ALA A 685 -34.80 -43.46 -6.99
CA ALA A 685 -35.40 -43.07 -8.27
C ALA A 685 -36.33 -44.17 -8.78
#